data_AF-A0A518BM34-F1
#
_entry.id   AF-A0A518BM34-F1
#
_cell.length_a   1.000
_cell.length_b   1.000
_cell.length_c   1.000
_cell.angle_alpha   90.00
_cell.angle_beta   90.00
_cell.angle_gamma   90.00
#
_symmetry.space_group_name_H-M   'P 1'
#
loop_
_entity.id
_entity.type
_entity.pdbx_description
1 polymer ?
#
loop_
_entity_poly.entity_id
_entity_poly.type
_entity_poly.pdbx_seq_one_letter_code
_entity_poly.pdbx_strand_id
1 'polypeptide(L)'
;MQLRTRLAPAALSVCLALGVAAPAGAQDIVVVNVADLELDGSEWPADLGRGLGWFRPGEFELRLALDGAPEAYLVTALDDQGWIGYEGLVAELRRGAIVADLGPGAILEGSTELRGTLTLPAPERGDAPLRLRFRAPRGALSRGALSRGALSRGALSRGALESSGPLDLAYGRARHYAQLLGRDLPGSAWFRHLRGRSLAQLEAASDASEGSGVDAPHSSLELRFGSIHGRDGELGPWRDRWRTDDAATFSLVSGGRALAENMQLDRMLPLTVPAEDTVELDSIEGVTVAAFDWGPLVEGLDPVRDALAAHIPADQYALYSPSLDAFSRLLDELEADGAPVVAALETRARDARTRQMYERQLCAPLGLVARTLGALVVRSVAVTGGDPYLRTGTDLALLFETPGPGVLAEWLHGQQRAAAEAHALARTVETTVGPWSVRGVVTPDRSISSWVASGADFVVVSNSIRQLEVLAQVEAGNLPAAAESQEYRFFRSRYPLGTEDETAFVIVPDAAIRTWCSPLWRIATARRTRALAYLEDIAVAWRFAPVLERLGLPPVPRDDASRAIDGLGELALTVDGPVSEHYGSIAFLTPIAELALTHVSKREAELYDTWRDGFERNWSNFFDPIGASVRQTESSLAVDLSVIPLILGSDYRDMIQVVGAQSLEGRDGDPHEGAVVHFTSALDPEGEEIQEAGRDLSGFVDGFGPNALSWLGDWWSIHADDSELLDELLEAEDLNDAWDTLEADLDLLPVVFEVGVAKPLALAGFLTAIRAMAESSAPGLVDWHTDQTADGRAFVRVASTALSDDELALYYSTTPRSLIVSFNREALVAALDRWNPPADENGERPARPDETAPTPWLGESVAFEFEPRALLYLGLMDGDDPRELPLEASFANLPALDEWHRLFPGRDPVEVHEELFGERLVCPSGGTYVWDAEAGRMASSVYGHPGAPQHPAGAQVLPPALRDLARIRLGLTFETAVDGLRARGELLRR
;
A
#
# COMPACT_ATOMS: atom_id res chain seq x y z
N MET A 1 22.28 -51.01 16.68
CA MET A 1 21.18 -51.91 16.26
C MET A 1 20.50 -51.27 15.06
N GLN A 2 20.16 -52.06 14.05
CA GLN A 2 19.97 -51.69 12.63
C GLN A 2 19.07 -50.47 12.32
N LEU A 3 19.64 -49.44 11.68
CA LEU A 3 18.92 -48.49 10.83
C LEU A 3 19.14 -48.94 9.37
N ARG A 4 18.17 -49.69 8.83
CA ARG A 4 18.09 -50.03 7.41
C ARG A 4 17.14 -49.06 6.70
N THR A 5 17.73 -48.15 5.93
CA THR A 5 17.32 -47.76 4.56
C THR A 5 15.82 -47.78 4.20
N ARG A 6 15.21 -46.59 4.05
CA ARG A 6 14.22 -46.24 2.98
C ARG A 6 14.15 -44.70 2.77
N LEU A 7 15.13 -44.11 2.08
CA LEU A 7 15.13 -42.68 1.67
C LEU A 7 14.89 -42.47 0.16
N ALA A 8 14.68 -43.54 -0.61
CA ALA A 8 14.50 -43.45 -2.06
C ALA A 8 13.32 -42.56 -2.56
N PRO A 9 12.18 -42.39 -1.86
CA PRO A 9 11.09 -41.54 -2.35
C PRO A 9 11.32 -40.02 -2.15
N ALA A 10 12.16 -39.64 -1.17
CA ALA A 10 12.37 -38.24 -0.81
C ALA A 10 13.23 -37.50 -1.85
N ALA A 11 14.27 -38.15 -2.37
CA ALA A 11 15.13 -37.58 -3.41
C ALA A 11 14.38 -37.30 -4.73
N LEU A 12 13.40 -38.15 -5.09
CA LEU A 12 12.59 -37.98 -6.29
C LEU A 12 11.68 -36.74 -6.22
N SER A 13 11.21 -36.43 -5.01
CA SER A 13 10.36 -35.25 -4.75
C SER A 13 11.15 -33.93 -4.80
N VAL A 14 12.45 -33.97 -4.49
CA VAL A 14 13.33 -32.79 -4.50
C VAL A 14 13.73 -32.41 -5.93
N CYS A 15 13.98 -33.38 -6.82
CA CYS A 15 14.25 -33.08 -8.25
C CYS A 15 13.04 -32.48 -8.98
N LEU A 16 11.81 -32.87 -8.60
CA LEU A 16 10.56 -32.32 -9.15
C LEU A 16 10.24 -30.92 -8.61
N ALA A 17 10.71 -30.58 -7.41
CA ALA A 17 10.49 -29.27 -6.79
C ALA A 17 11.46 -28.17 -7.28
N LEU A 18 12.62 -28.54 -7.87
CA LEU A 18 13.72 -27.62 -8.18
C LEU A 18 13.96 -27.39 -9.69
N GLY A 19 13.14 -27.94 -10.58
CA GLY A 19 13.14 -27.57 -12.01
C GLY A 19 14.42 -27.87 -12.83
N VAL A 20 15.32 -28.75 -12.36
CA VAL A 20 16.58 -29.07 -13.06
C VAL A 20 16.33 -30.09 -14.18
N ALA A 21 16.73 -29.78 -15.42
CA ALA A 21 16.63 -30.67 -16.57
C ALA A 21 17.74 -31.75 -16.54
N ALA A 22 17.36 -33.03 -16.58
CA ALA A 22 18.29 -34.16 -16.80
C ALA A 22 18.54 -34.37 -18.30
N PRO A 23 19.71 -34.89 -18.72
CA PRO A 23 20.00 -35.16 -20.12
C PRO A 23 19.06 -36.21 -20.70
N ALA A 24 18.69 -36.02 -21.96
CA ALA A 24 17.79 -36.89 -22.68
C ALA A 24 18.41 -38.29 -22.91
N GLY A 25 18.23 -39.22 -21.97
CA GLY A 25 18.69 -40.61 -22.16
C GLY A 25 19.00 -41.43 -20.90
N ALA A 26 19.00 -40.84 -19.71
CA ALA A 26 19.43 -41.49 -18.48
C ALA A 26 18.59 -42.74 -18.10
N GLN A 27 19.24 -43.89 -17.88
CA GLN A 27 18.58 -45.14 -17.44
C GLN A 27 19.05 -45.63 -16.06
N ASP A 28 20.21 -45.20 -15.57
CA ASP A 28 20.81 -45.62 -14.30
C ASP A 28 21.23 -44.39 -13.48
N ILE A 29 20.27 -43.79 -12.78
CA ILE A 29 20.51 -42.62 -11.92
C ILE A 29 20.89 -43.07 -10.52
N VAL A 30 21.96 -42.48 -9.99
CA VAL A 30 22.42 -42.66 -8.62
C VAL A 30 22.25 -41.36 -7.86
N VAL A 31 21.62 -41.44 -6.70
CA VAL A 31 21.50 -40.32 -5.75
C VAL A 31 22.35 -40.61 -4.52
N VAL A 32 23.13 -39.61 -4.11
CA VAL A 32 23.99 -39.60 -2.93
C VAL A 32 23.67 -38.37 -2.10
N ASN A 33 23.37 -38.54 -0.81
CA ASN A 33 23.23 -37.38 0.06
C ASN A 33 24.62 -36.74 0.28
N VAL A 34 24.72 -35.41 0.19
CA VAL A 34 25.98 -34.69 0.40
C VAL A 34 26.51 -34.89 1.83
N ALA A 35 25.63 -35.08 2.81
CA ALA A 35 26.00 -35.43 4.19
C ALA A 35 26.70 -36.80 4.31
N ASP A 36 26.48 -37.71 3.36
CA ASP A 36 27.03 -39.07 3.38
C ASP A 36 28.38 -39.18 2.62
N LEU A 37 28.94 -38.05 2.20
CA LEU A 37 30.24 -37.98 1.52
C LEU A 37 31.40 -37.99 2.52
N GLU A 38 32.39 -38.86 2.28
CA GLU A 38 33.68 -38.85 2.95
C GLU A 38 34.64 -37.93 2.17
N LEU A 39 35.06 -36.80 2.75
CA LEU A 39 36.00 -35.88 2.12
C LEU A 39 37.44 -36.42 2.26
N ASP A 40 38.20 -36.43 1.16
CA ASP A 40 39.59 -36.91 1.14
C ASP A 40 40.52 -35.89 1.82
N GLY A 41 40.95 -36.18 3.05
CA GLY A 41 41.99 -35.42 3.76
C GLY A 41 41.59 -34.01 4.24
N SER A 42 40.30 -33.69 4.24
CA SER A 42 39.76 -32.43 4.78
C SER A 42 38.45 -32.71 5.50
N GLU A 43 38.24 -32.17 6.71
CA GLU A 43 36.88 -32.05 7.21
C GLU A 43 36.17 -30.99 6.36
N TRP A 44 34.84 -31.07 6.25
CA TRP A 44 34.08 -29.92 5.75
C TRP A 44 34.56 -28.69 6.53
N PRO A 45 34.83 -27.54 5.89
CA PRO A 45 35.40 -26.39 6.58
C PRO A 45 34.62 -26.12 7.88
N ALA A 46 35.22 -26.53 8.99
CA ALA A 46 34.68 -26.34 10.31
C ALA A 46 35.34 -25.06 10.81
N ASP A 47 34.52 -24.04 11.06
CA ASP A 47 34.96 -22.77 11.62
C ASP A 47 36.01 -22.02 10.78
N LEU A 48 35.67 -21.66 9.53
CA LEU A 48 36.35 -20.56 8.85
C LEU A 48 35.94 -19.26 9.56
N GLY A 49 36.75 -18.82 10.52
CA GLY A 49 36.49 -17.61 11.29
C GLY A 49 36.14 -16.41 10.40
N ARG A 50 34.93 -15.86 10.60
CA ARG A 50 34.45 -14.53 10.17
C ARG A 50 34.98 -14.06 8.81
N GLY A 51 34.68 -14.79 7.74
CA GLY A 51 34.77 -14.29 6.35
C GLY A 51 33.38 -13.86 5.87
N LEU A 52 33.20 -12.56 5.59
CA LEU A 52 31.93 -11.93 5.16
C LEU A 52 31.63 -12.15 3.66
N GLY A 53 31.71 -13.40 3.18
CA GLY A 53 31.27 -13.76 1.83
C GLY A 53 29.74 -13.94 1.81
N TRP A 54 29.02 -12.98 1.22
CA TRP A 54 27.59 -13.09 0.92
C TRP A 54 27.40 -13.42 -0.55
N PHE A 55 26.50 -14.35 -0.85
CA PHE A 55 26.23 -14.78 -2.23
C PHE A 55 24.74 -14.73 -2.54
N ARG A 56 24.38 -14.30 -3.76
CA ARG A 56 23.03 -14.46 -4.30
C ARG A 56 22.93 -15.73 -5.15
N PRO A 57 21.87 -16.54 -4.99
CA PRO A 57 21.59 -17.66 -5.89
C PRO A 57 21.52 -17.19 -7.35
N GLY A 58 22.45 -17.66 -8.20
CA GLY A 58 22.57 -17.25 -9.62
C GLY A 58 23.88 -16.53 -9.98
N GLU A 59 24.57 -15.91 -9.02
CA GLU A 59 25.83 -15.18 -9.26
C GLU A 59 27.09 -16.07 -9.18
N PHE A 60 26.96 -17.31 -8.72
CA PHE A 60 28.06 -18.26 -8.58
C PHE A 60 27.68 -19.64 -9.09
N GLU A 61 28.66 -20.34 -9.67
CA GLU A 61 28.47 -21.68 -10.22
C GLU A 61 29.06 -22.74 -9.28
N LEU A 62 28.20 -23.58 -8.70
CA LEU A 62 28.62 -24.77 -7.97
C LEU A 62 28.96 -25.87 -8.99
N ARG A 63 30.24 -26.24 -9.10
CA ARG A 63 30.69 -27.26 -10.06
C ARG A 63 30.91 -28.60 -9.39
N LEU A 64 30.25 -29.62 -9.94
CA LEU A 64 30.44 -31.01 -9.57
C LEU A 64 31.12 -31.76 -10.72
N ALA A 65 32.20 -32.47 -10.41
CA ALA A 65 32.83 -33.42 -11.34
C ALA A 65 32.87 -34.80 -10.68
N LEU A 66 32.39 -35.83 -11.38
CA LEU A 66 32.44 -37.22 -10.92
C LEU A 66 33.39 -38.03 -11.80
N ASP A 67 34.20 -38.87 -11.17
CA ASP A 67 35.14 -39.75 -11.87
C ASP A 67 34.36 -40.82 -12.65
N GLY A 68 34.40 -40.74 -13.98
CA GLY A 68 33.80 -41.73 -14.88
C GLY A 68 32.28 -41.59 -15.10
N ALA A 69 31.64 -40.53 -14.61
CA ALA A 69 30.26 -40.17 -14.97
C ALA A 69 30.28 -38.92 -15.86
N PRO A 70 29.72 -38.98 -17.09
CA PRO A 70 29.78 -37.85 -18.02
C PRO A 70 28.89 -36.67 -17.58
N GLU A 71 27.83 -36.92 -16.79
CA GLU A 71 26.92 -35.88 -16.30
C GLU A 71 26.51 -36.11 -14.84
N ALA A 72 26.67 -35.07 -14.02
CA ALA A 72 26.39 -35.09 -12.59
C ALA A 72 25.87 -33.72 -12.12
N TYR A 73 24.85 -33.73 -11.28
CA TYR A 73 24.16 -32.55 -10.78
C TYR A 73 24.18 -32.50 -9.26
N LEU A 74 24.33 -31.30 -8.71
CA LEU A 74 24.18 -31.04 -7.29
C LEU A 74 22.82 -30.37 -7.07
N VAL A 75 22.02 -30.93 -6.17
CA VAL A 75 20.67 -30.48 -5.86
C VAL A 75 20.63 -29.99 -4.42
N THR A 76 20.40 -28.70 -4.23
CA THR A 76 20.37 -28.04 -2.91
C THR A 76 19.16 -27.12 -2.81
N ALA A 77 18.65 -26.91 -1.60
CA ALA A 77 17.51 -26.04 -1.32
C ALA A 77 17.96 -24.60 -1.07
N LEU A 78 18.61 -23.98 -2.06
CA LEU A 78 18.88 -22.55 -2.02
C LEU A 78 17.59 -21.83 -2.43
N ASP A 79 16.97 -21.11 -1.50
CA ASP A 79 15.77 -20.29 -1.75
C ASP A 79 16.16 -19.14 -2.71
N ASP A 80 15.28 -18.77 -3.63
CA ASP A 80 15.51 -17.77 -4.69
C ASP A 80 15.36 -16.31 -4.22
N GLN A 81 15.24 -16.10 -2.90
CA GLN A 81 14.92 -14.81 -2.29
C GLN A 81 15.83 -14.54 -1.08
N GLY A 82 17.14 -14.32 -1.30
CA GLY A 82 18.01 -13.78 -0.25
C GLY A 82 19.51 -13.99 -0.42
N TRP A 83 20.30 -13.12 0.23
CA TRP A 83 21.74 -13.28 0.38
C TRP A 83 22.05 -14.39 1.39
N ILE A 84 22.88 -15.36 1.02
CA ILE A 84 23.34 -16.42 1.93
C ILE A 84 24.81 -16.21 2.27
N GLY A 85 25.14 -16.22 3.57
CA GLY A 85 26.54 -16.24 4.01
C GLY A 85 27.20 -17.58 3.71
N TYR A 86 28.53 -17.60 3.56
CA TYR A 86 29.29 -18.82 3.22
C TYR A 86 29.02 -20.01 4.16
N GLU A 87 28.84 -19.77 5.46
CA GLU A 87 28.49 -20.81 6.43
C GLU A 87 27.07 -21.39 6.18
N GLY A 88 26.11 -20.51 5.87
CA GLY A 88 24.77 -20.89 5.48
C GLY A 88 24.78 -21.73 4.20
N LEU A 89 25.57 -21.32 3.20
CA LEU A 89 25.76 -22.06 1.95
C LEU A 89 26.28 -23.47 2.22
N VAL A 90 27.31 -23.63 3.06
CA VAL A 90 27.85 -24.96 3.43
C VAL A 90 26.80 -25.79 4.19
N ALA A 91 26.02 -25.16 5.08
CA ALA A 91 24.97 -25.83 5.85
C ALA A 91 23.79 -26.31 4.98
N GLU A 92 23.43 -25.56 3.95
CA GLU A 92 22.40 -25.97 2.97
C GLU A 92 22.95 -27.03 2.02
N LEU A 93 24.20 -26.91 1.57
CA LEU A 93 24.85 -27.91 0.73
C LEU A 93 24.92 -29.28 1.41
N ARG A 94 25.22 -29.35 2.71
CA ARG A 94 25.19 -30.61 3.47
C ARG A 94 23.80 -31.25 3.53
N ARG A 95 22.73 -30.46 3.38
CA ARG A 95 21.34 -30.95 3.30
C ARG A 95 20.92 -31.33 1.88
N GLY A 96 21.74 -31.00 0.88
CA GLY A 96 21.53 -31.33 -0.52
C GLY A 96 21.87 -32.78 -0.90
N ALA A 97 21.67 -33.10 -2.18
CA ALA A 97 21.97 -34.40 -2.76
C ALA A 97 22.67 -34.26 -4.11
N ILE A 98 23.55 -35.20 -4.43
CA ILE A 98 24.16 -35.36 -5.75
C ILE A 98 23.36 -36.37 -6.54
N VAL A 99 23.02 -36.03 -7.78
CA VAL A 99 22.32 -36.88 -8.74
C VAL A 99 23.21 -37.10 -9.95
N ALA A 100 23.56 -38.34 -10.25
CA ALA A 100 24.48 -38.68 -11.33
C ALA A 100 23.87 -39.71 -12.28
N ASP A 101 24.02 -39.50 -13.59
CA ASP A 101 23.74 -40.53 -14.60
C ASP A 101 25.03 -41.28 -14.93
N LEU A 102 25.05 -42.57 -14.63
CA LEU A 102 26.20 -43.41 -14.91
C LEU A 102 26.18 -43.99 -16.34
N GLY A 103 25.10 -43.78 -17.10
CA GLY A 103 24.91 -44.31 -18.44
C GLY A 103 24.55 -45.80 -18.49
N PRO A 104 24.00 -46.28 -19.62
CA PRO A 104 23.53 -47.65 -19.75
C PRO A 104 24.70 -48.65 -19.73
N GLY A 105 24.65 -49.60 -18.79
CA GLY A 105 25.64 -50.68 -18.67
C GLY A 105 26.81 -50.38 -17.73
N ALA A 106 26.77 -49.27 -16.99
CA ALA A 106 27.68 -49.04 -15.87
C ALA A 106 27.36 -50.02 -14.73
N ILE A 107 27.99 -51.19 -14.77
CA ILE A 107 28.02 -52.13 -13.66
C ILE A 107 29.08 -51.62 -12.68
N LEU A 108 28.66 -51.19 -11.48
CA LEU A 108 29.56 -51.01 -10.33
C LEU A 108 30.05 -52.39 -9.87
N GLU A 109 30.89 -53.02 -10.69
CA GLU A 109 31.48 -54.33 -10.46
C GLU A 109 32.76 -54.16 -9.62
N GLY A 110 32.77 -54.75 -8.41
CA GLY A 110 33.96 -54.91 -7.56
C GLY A 110 34.55 -53.64 -6.93
N SER A 111 34.18 -53.36 -5.66
CA SER A 111 34.85 -52.40 -4.76
C SER A 111 34.89 -50.91 -5.16
N THR A 112 34.02 -50.46 -6.07
CA THR A 112 34.04 -49.08 -6.57
C THR A 112 33.21 -48.14 -5.71
N GLU A 113 33.87 -47.10 -5.20
CA GLU A 113 33.33 -45.93 -4.50
C GLU A 113 33.11 -44.82 -5.53
N LEU A 114 32.07 -44.00 -5.37
CA LEU A 114 31.91 -42.82 -6.22
C LEU A 114 32.94 -41.78 -5.76
N ARG A 115 33.78 -41.28 -6.67
CA ARG A 115 34.72 -40.21 -6.35
C ARG A 115 34.42 -38.99 -7.19
N GLY A 116 34.64 -37.83 -6.62
CA GLY A 116 34.39 -36.57 -7.31
C GLY A 116 35.07 -35.39 -6.66
N THR A 117 34.95 -34.26 -7.34
CA THR A 117 35.36 -32.96 -6.83
C THR A 117 34.16 -32.03 -6.82
N LEU A 118 33.88 -31.44 -5.67
CA LEU A 118 32.93 -30.34 -5.49
C LEU A 118 33.71 -29.03 -5.41
N THR A 119 33.38 -28.07 -6.27
CA THR A 119 33.99 -26.73 -6.27
C THR A 119 32.99 -25.73 -5.71
N LEU A 120 33.38 -25.09 -4.60
CA LEU A 120 32.63 -24.03 -3.93
C LEU A 120 33.19 -22.66 -4.34
N PRO A 121 32.37 -21.58 -4.30
CA PRO A 121 32.88 -20.23 -4.46
C PRO A 121 33.94 -19.93 -3.39
N ALA A 122 34.80 -18.95 -3.66
CA ALA A 122 35.78 -18.53 -2.66
C ALA A 122 35.06 -17.82 -1.50
N PRO A 123 35.47 -18.03 -0.23
CA PRO A 123 34.86 -17.38 0.92
C PRO A 123 35.08 -15.85 0.94
N GLU A 124 36.11 -15.34 0.24
CA GLU A 124 36.40 -13.91 0.09
C GLU A 124 36.50 -13.50 -1.40
N ARG A 125 36.10 -12.26 -1.72
CA ARG A 125 36.10 -11.73 -3.09
C ARG A 125 37.54 -11.56 -3.58
N GLY A 126 37.95 -12.35 -4.57
CA GLY A 126 39.32 -12.33 -5.15
C GLY A 126 40.14 -13.61 -4.90
N ASP A 127 39.68 -14.48 -4.01
CA ASP A 127 40.34 -15.76 -3.72
C ASP A 127 40.00 -16.85 -4.74
N ALA A 128 40.82 -17.91 -4.76
CA ALA A 128 40.56 -19.07 -5.60
C ALA A 128 39.42 -19.93 -5.04
N PRO A 129 38.54 -20.48 -5.89
CA PRO A 129 37.42 -21.33 -5.45
C PRO A 129 37.90 -22.59 -4.75
N LEU A 130 37.22 -22.97 -3.67
CA LEU A 130 37.59 -24.12 -2.84
C LEU A 130 37.18 -25.43 -3.52
N ARG A 131 38.13 -26.34 -3.73
CA ARG A 131 37.89 -27.65 -4.35
C ARG A 131 37.98 -28.78 -3.32
N LEU A 132 36.85 -29.39 -3.02
CA LEU A 132 36.72 -30.50 -2.08
C LEU A 132 36.67 -31.81 -2.87
N ARG A 133 37.63 -32.69 -2.63
CA ARG A 133 37.56 -34.07 -3.14
C ARG A 133 36.77 -34.92 -2.18
N PHE A 134 35.89 -35.74 -2.72
CA PHE A 134 35.03 -36.60 -1.92
C PHE A 134 34.96 -38.02 -2.47
N ARG A 135 34.58 -38.92 -1.57
CA ARG A 135 34.30 -40.33 -1.80
C ARG A 135 32.92 -40.63 -1.21
N ALA A 136 32.02 -41.21 -2.00
CA ALA A 136 30.79 -41.80 -1.50
C ALA A 136 30.96 -43.33 -1.39
N PRO A 137 30.91 -43.89 -0.17
CA PRO A 137 30.95 -45.34 0.01
C PRO A 137 29.66 -45.97 -0.55
N ARG A 138 29.75 -47.23 -1.00
CA ARG A 138 28.63 -47.96 -1.66
C ARG A 138 27.32 -47.96 -0.85
N GLY A 139 27.39 -47.87 0.48
CA GLY A 139 26.22 -47.81 1.35
C GLY A 139 25.42 -46.51 1.28
N ALA A 140 26.03 -45.44 0.78
CA ALA A 140 25.43 -44.11 0.60
C ALA A 140 24.76 -43.92 -0.77
N LEU A 141 24.91 -44.89 -1.69
CA LEU A 141 24.37 -44.82 -3.05
C LEU A 141 22.94 -45.38 -3.10
N SER A 142 22.00 -44.61 -3.63
CA SER A 142 20.63 -45.06 -3.91
C SER A 142 20.33 -45.04 -5.41
N ARG A 143 19.82 -46.15 -5.97
CA ARG A 143 19.50 -46.29 -7.42
C ARG A 143 17.99 -46.22 -7.67
N GLY A 144 17.57 -45.52 -8.73
CA GLY A 144 16.19 -45.45 -9.19
C GLY A 144 16.07 -45.21 -10.69
N ALA A 145 14.93 -45.60 -11.30
CA ALA A 145 14.62 -45.36 -12.70
C ALA A 145 13.61 -44.20 -12.85
N LEU A 146 13.93 -43.17 -13.62
CA LEU A 146 13.04 -42.04 -13.95
C LEU A 146 12.49 -42.23 -15.38
N SER A 147 11.18 -42.02 -15.57
CA SER A 147 10.54 -42.11 -16.90
C SER A 147 10.53 -40.75 -17.62
N ARG A 148 10.67 -40.80 -18.95
CA ARG A 148 10.97 -39.69 -19.89
C ARG A 148 10.05 -38.45 -19.89
N GLY A 149 8.96 -38.41 -19.14
CA GLY A 149 7.87 -37.44 -19.35
C GLY A 149 7.78 -36.24 -18.39
N ALA A 150 8.61 -36.17 -17.34
CA ALA A 150 8.28 -35.36 -16.16
C ALA A 150 8.98 -33.98 -16.04
N LEU A 151 9.87 -33.57 -16.96
CA LEU A 151 10.82 -32.48 -16.68
C LEU A 151 10.93 -31.37 -17.74
N SER A 152 9.88 -31.09 -18.52
CA SER A 152 9.89 -29.91 -19.40
C SER A 152 8.72 -28.95 -19.11
N ARG A 153 9.11 -27.75 -18.63
CA ARG A 153 8.36 -26.48 -18.53
C ARG A 153 7.53 -26.25 -17.26
N GLY A 154 7.72 -25.07 -16.67
CA GLY A 154 7.05 -24.48 -15.50
C GLY A 154 5.59 -24.06 -15.72
N ALA A 155 4.85 -24.88 -16.45
CA ALA A 155 3.40 -24.97 -16.33
C ALA A 155 3.16 -26.43 -15.96
N LEU A 156 2.36 -26.73 -14.93
CA LEU A 156 1.96 -28.08 -14.57
C LEU A 156 1.39 -28.79 -15.81
N SER A 157 2.26 -29.46 -16.57
CA SER A 157 1.82 -30.15 -17.77
C SER A 157 1.02 -31.35 -17.30
N ARG A 158 -0.10 -31.58 -17.97
CA ARG A 158 -1.09 -32.62 -17.70
C ARG A 158 -0.47 -34.00 -17.40
N GLY A 159 0.72 -34.30 -17.92
CA GLY A 159 1.45 -35.57 -17.73
C GLY A 159 2.20 -35.74 -16.40
N ALA A 160 2.62 -34.67 -15.71
CA ALA A 160 3.24 -34.78 -14.38
C ALA A 160 2.18 -35.00 -13.27
N LEU A 161 0.98 -34.44 -13.47
CA LEU A 161 -0.22 -34.72 -12.67
C LEU A 161 -0.69 -36.19 -12.80
N GLU A 162 -0.41 -36.84 -13.93
CA GLU A 162 -0.82 -38.23 -14.19
C GLU A 162 0.05 -39.28 -13.50
N SER A 163 1.28 -38.93 -13.06
CA SER A 163 2.22 -39.85 -12.39
C SER A 163 2.41 -39.61 -10.89
N SER A 164 1.91 -38.48 -10.37
CA SER A 164 1.97 -38.12 -8.95
C SER A 164 0.85 -38.82 -8.17
N GLY A 165 1.15 -39.38 -7.00
CA GLY A 165 0.12 -39.92 -6.12
C GLY A 165 -0.89 -38.82 -5.72
N PRO A 166 -2.19 -39.14 -5.51
CA PRO A 166 -3.21 -38.14 -5.16
C PRO A 166 -2.86 -37.24 -3.96
N LEU A 167 -2.04 -37.74 -3.03
CA LEU A 167 -1.60 -37.02 -1.83
C LEU A 167 -0.48 -36.02 -2.09
N ASP A 168 0.52 -36.36 -2.91
CA ASP A 168 1.58 -35.40 -3.28
C ASP A 168 0.98 -34.24 -4.07
N LEU A 169 -0.02 -34.52 -4.89
CA LEU A 169 -0.77 -33.52 -5.63
C LEU A 169 -1.60 -32.61 -4.70
N ALA A 170 -2.23 -33.16 -3.67
CA ALA A 170 -2.96 -32.38 -2.68
C ALA A 170 -2.03 -31.51 -1.84
N TYR A 171 -0.87 -32.04 -1.42
CA TYR A 171 0.14 -31.29 -0.69
C TYR A 171 0.72 -30.12 -1.51
N GLY A 172 1.08 -30.37 -2.77
CA GLY A 172 1.57 -29.32 -3.67
C GLY A 172 0.56 -28.19 -3.85
N ARG A 173 -0.73 -28.53 -4.02
CA ARG A 173 -1.81 -27.53 -4.08
C ARG A 173 -1.96 -26.75 -2.78
N ALA A 174 -1.95 -27.41 -1.63
CA ALA A 174 -2.10 -26.75 -0.33
C ALA A 174 -0.98 -25.71 -0.10
N ARG A 175 0.27 -26.07 -0.41
CA ARG A 175 1.42 -25.16 -0.32
C ARG A 175 1.32 -24.01 -1.33
N HIS A 176 0.96 -24.29 -2.57
CA HIS A 176 0.79 -23.27 -3.60
C HIS A 176 -0.24 -22.21 -3.19
N TYR A 177 -1.44 -22.63 -2.75
CA TYR A 177 -2.45 -21.68 -2.30
C TYR A 177 -2.07 -20.97 -1.00
N ALA A 178 -1.30 -21.60 -0.10
CA ALA A 178 -0.75 -20.91 1.07
C ALA A 178 0.21 -19.78 0.68
N GLN A 179 1.06 -19.99 -0.32
CA GLN A 179 1.96 -18.94 -0.84
C GLN A 179 1.18 -17.78 -1.48
N LEU A 180 0.10 -18.07 -2.22
CA LEU A 180 -0.76 -17.02 -2.78
C LEU A 180 -1.47 -16.20 -1.70
N LEU A 181 -1.86 -16.83 -0.59
CA LEU A 181 -2.50 -16.15 0.53
C LEU A 181 -1.56 -15.23 1.31
N GLY A 182 -0.29 -15.62 1.44
CA GLY A 182 0.74 -14.78 2.08
C GLY A 182 1.12 -13.53 1.28
N ARG A 183 0.55 -13.30 0.09
CA ARG A 183 0.84 -12.19 -0.81
C ARG A 183 -0.33 -11.20 -1.02
N ASP A 184 -1.40 -11.32 -0.23
CA ASP A 184 -2.59 -10.44 -0.29
C ASP A 184 -3.21 -10.27 -1.69
N LEU A 185 -3.32 -11.37 -2.43
CA LEU A 185 -3.79 -11.36 -3.81
C LEU A 185 -5.34 -11.26 -3.91
N PRO A 186 -5.88 -10.67 -5.00
CA PRO A 186 -7.31 -10.74 -5.28
C PRO A 186 -7.81 -12.18 -5.35
N GLY A 187 -9.08 -12.40 -4.98
CA GLY A 187 -9.63 -13.76 -4.92
C GLY A 187 -9.10 -14.60 -3.76
N SER A 188 -8.53 -13.97 -2.71
CA SER A 188 -8.02 -14.64 -1.51
C SER A 188 -9.03 -15.64 -0.91
N ALA A 189 -10.32 -15.31 -0.85
CA ALA A 189 -11.36 -16.23 -0.38
C ALA A 189 -11.43 -17.54 -1.21
N TRP A 190 -11.21 -17.47 -2.53
CA TRP A 190 -11.10 -18.64 -3.40
C TRP A 190 -9.83 -19.46 -3.12
N PHE A 191 -8.68 -18.81 -2.92
CA PHE A 191 -7.45 -19.51 -2.56
C PHE A 191 -7.52 -20.15 -1.17
N ARG A 192 -8.15 -19.50 -0.18
CA ARG A 192 -8.48 -20.09 1.14
C ARG A 192 -9.33 -21.34 0.97
N HIS A 193 -10.36 -21.27 0.13
CA HIS A 193 -11.21 -22.42 -0.19
C HIS A 193 -10.41 -23.59 -0.80
N LEU A 194 -9.58 -23.34 -1.81
CA LEU A 194 -8.80 -24.36 -2.51
C LEU A 194 -7.70 -24.97 -1.62
N ARG A 195 -7.06 -24.17 -0.76
CA ARG A 195 -6.15 -24.64 0.28
C ARG A 195 -6.87 -25.58 1.24
N GLY A 196 -8.01 -25.14 1.78
CA GLY A 196 -8.81 -25.94 2.73
C GLY A 196 -9.23 -27.29 2.15
N ARG A 197 -9.66 -27.33 0.88
CA ARG A 197 -9.93 -28.60 0.18
C ARG A 197 -8.71 -29.50 0.10
N SER A 198 -7.57 -28.92 -0.22
CA SER A 198 -6.32 -29.68 -0.38
C SER A 198 -5.88 -30.27 0.95
N LEU A 199 -6.07 -29.55 2.06
CA LEU A 199 -5.84 -30.05 3.42
C LEU A 199 -6.83 -31.16 3.80
N ALA A 200 -8.13 -30.98 3.56
CA ALA A 200 -9.14 -31.99 3.85
C ALA A 200 -8.91 -33.30 3.08
N GLN A 201 -8.37 -33.24 1.86
CA GLN A 201 -7.98 -34.42 1.08
C GLN A 201 -6.79 -35.16 1.70
N LEU A 202 -5.84 -34.44 2.30
CA LEU A 202 -4.72 -35.03 3.02
C LEU A 202 -5.21 -35.67 4.32
N GLU A 203 -6.09 -35.00 5.08
CA GLU A 203 -6.66 -35.48 6.35
C GLU A 203 -7.50 -36.75 6.15
N ALA A 204 -8.44 -36.74 5.19
CA ALA A 204 -9.27 -37.90 4.90
C ALA A 204 -8.46 -39.14 4.49
N ALA A 205 -7.29 -38.95 3.88
CA ALA A 205 -6.38 -40.04 3.55
C ALA A 205 -5.55 -40.52 4.75
N SER A 206 -5.25 -39.63 5.70
CA SER A 206 -4.69 -40.01 7.00
C SER A 206 -5.70 -40.88 7.78
N ASP A 207 -6.94 -40.43 7.90
CA ASP A 207 -8.00 -41.13 8.62
C ASP A 207 -8.37 -42.48 7.97
N ALA A 208 -8.39 -42.55 6.64
CA ALA A 208 -8.63 -43.80 5.90
C ALA A 208 -7.52 -44.83 6.09
N SER A 209 -6.30 -44.39 6.42
CA SER A 209 -5.18 -45.30 6.71
C SER A 209 -5.31 -45.96 8.09
N GLU A 210 -5.81 -45.22 9.10
CA GLU A 210 -6.02 -45.71 10.47
C GLU A 210 -7.08 -46.83 10.56
N GLY A 211 -8.11 -46.80 9.70
CA GLY A 211 -9.18 -47.81 9.68
C GLY A 211 -8.82 -49.13 8.97
N SER A 212 -7.70 -49.20 8.24
CA SER A 212 -7.40 -50.32 7.33
C SER A 212 -6.50 -51.41 7.90
N GLY A 213 -5.91 -51.23 9.09
CA GLY A 213 -5.03 -52.22 9.73
C GLY A 213 -3.77 -52.57 8.92
N VAL A 214 -3.41 -51.76 7.93
CA VAL A 214 -2.18 -51.89 7.14
C VAL A 214 -1.27 -50.73 7.52
N ASP A 215 -0.04 -51.03 7.96
CA ASP A 215 1.02 -50.05 8.27
C ASP A 215 1.34 -49.19 7.02
N ALA A 216 0.62 -48.08 6.84
CA ALA A 216 1.01 -46.99 5.96
C ALA A 216 2.00 -46.07 6.69
N PRO A 217 2.94 -45.40 5.99
CA PRO A 217 3.99 -44.62 6.64
C PRO A 217 3.45 -43.30 7.23
N HIS A 218 2.90 -43.37 8.45
CA HIS A 218 2.36 -42.23 9.22
C HIS A 218 3.38 -41.09 9.43
N SER A 219 4.67 -41.40 9.52
CA SER A 219 5.72 -40.41 9.84
C SER A 219 5.96 -39.35 8.75
N SER A 220 5.69 -39.65 7.48
CA SER A 220 5.91 -38.69 6.38
C SER A 220 4.76 -37.69 6.21
N LEU A 221 3.54 -38.06 6.60
CA LEU A 221 2.38 -37.16 6.53
C LEU A 221 2.38 -36.21 7.73
N GLU A 222 2.60 -36.69 8.96
CA GLU A 222 2.66 -35.83 10.17
C GLU A 222 3.75 -34.75 10.08
N LEU A 223 4.95 -35.09 9.58
CA LEU A 223 6.02 -34.11 9.33
C LEU A 223 5.68 -33.08 8.24
N ARG A 224 4.85 -33.45 7.26
CA ARG A 224 4.34 -32.55 6.20
C ARG A 224 3.17 -31.69 6.69
N PHE A 225 2.34 -32.22 7.60
CA PHE A 225 1.23 -31.49 8.22
C PHE A 225 1.71 -30.42 9.19
N GLY A 226 2.73 -30.73 10.00
CA GLY A 226 3.30 -29.81 11.00
C GLY A 226 4.16 -28.66 10.46
N SER A 227 4.48 -28.61 9.16
CA SER A 227 5.13 -27.43 8.54
C SER A 227 4.14 -26.44 7.92
N ILE A 228 2.89 -26.86 7.70
CA ILE A 228 1.81 -26.03 7.14
C ILE A 228 0.93 -25.43 8.25
N HIS A 229 0.87 -26.09 9.41
CA HIS A 229 0.25 -25.57 10.63
C HIS A 229 1.39 -25.13 11.56
N GLY A 230 1.40 -23.87 12.00
CA GLY A 230 2.35 -23.42 13.03
C GLY A 230 2.31 -24.35 14.25
N ARG A 231 3.42 -24.42 14.99
CA ARG A 231 3.54 -25.25 16.22
C ARG A 231 2.46 -24.87 17.23
N ASP A 232 1.32 -25.55 17.22
CA ASP A 232 0.46 -25.79 18.39
C ASP A 232 -0.49 -26.92 18.01
N GLY A 233 -0.21 -28.11 18.54
CA GLY A 233 -0.99 -29.32 18.29
C GLY A 233 -2.23 -29.37 19.16
N GLU A 234 -3.27 -30.01 18.61
CA GLU A 234 -4.57 -30.33 19.20
C GLU A 234 -5.62 -29.19 19.12
N LEU A 235 -6.54 -29.26 18.12
CA LEU A 235 -7.98 -28.89 18.17
C LEU A 235 -8.63 -28.69 16.77
N GLY A 236 -9.00 -29.77 16.06
CA GLY A 236 -10.08 -29.78 15.02
C GLY A 236 -9.97 -28.88 13.75
N PRO A 237 -10.18 -29.41 12.53
CA PRO A 237 -9.76 -28.79 11.25
C PRO A 237 -10.50 -27.51 10.80
N TRP A 238 -11.60 -27.13 11.46
CA TRP A 238 -12.32 -25.89 11.14
C TRP A 238 -11.99 -24.71 12.07
N ARG A 239 -11.34 -24.96 13.22
CA ARG A 239 -11.03 -23.94 14.24
C ARG A 239 -9.68 -23.26 14.02
N ASP A 240 -8.67 -23.99 13.51
CA ASP A 240 -7.33 -23.45 13.27
C ASP A 240 -7.20 -22.61 11.99
N ARG A 241 -8.26 -22.55 11.15
CA ARG A 241 -8.31 -21.72 9.93
C ARG A 241 -8.20 -20.21 10.21
N TRP A 242 -8.44 -19.77 11.44
CA TRP A 242 -8.75 -18.36 11.79
C TRP A 242 -7.93 -17.83 12.99
N ARG A 243 -6.69 -18.31 13.19
CA ARG A 243 -5.92 -17.97 14.41
C ARG A 243 -4.54 -17.35 14.18
N THR A 244 -3.95 -17.46 12.99
CA THR A 244 -2.51 -17.14 12.82
C THR A 244 -2.17 -16.07 11.77
N ASP A 245 -3.08 -15.65 10.88
CA ASP A 245 -2.76 -14.68 9.79
C ASP A 245 -3.48 -13.32 9.90
N ASP A 246 -4.28 -13.11 10.94
CA ASP A 246 -5.46 -12.25 10.80
C ASP A 246 -5.23 -10.75 11.08
N ALA A 247 -4.19 -10.35 11.82
CA ALA A 247 -4.02 -8.93 12.16
C ALA A 247 -3.62 -8.05 10.95
N ALA A 248 -2.82 -8.59 10.03
CA ALA A 248 -2.43 -7.91 8.79
C ALA A 248 -3.52 -7.99 7.72
N THR A 249 -4.30 -9.07 7.67
CA THR A 249 -5.41 -9.25 6.71
C THR A 249 -6.60 -8.33 7.00
N PHE A 250 -6.71 -7.83 8.23
CA PHE A 250 -7.87 -7.09 8.69
C PHE A 250 -7.72 -5.57 8.70
N SER A 251 -6.49 -5.03 8.66
CA SER A 251 -6.29 -3.59 8.38
C SER A 251 -6.63 -3.22 6.93
N LEU A 252 -6.85 -4.24 6.07
CA LEU A 252 -6.97 -4.12 4.62
C LEU A 252 -8.34 -3.63 4.13
N VAL A 253 -9.39 -3.66 4.95
CA VAL A 253 -10.78 -3.45 4.49
C VAL A 253 -11.23 -1.98 4.62
N SER A 254 -10.53 -1.14 5.40
CA SER A 254 -10.95 0.23 5.69
C SER A 254 -10.53 1.28 4.65
N GLY A 255 -9.69 0.94 3.66
CA GLY A 255 -9.50 1.74 2.45
C GLY A 255 -8.96 3.18 2.63
N GLY A 256 -8.21 3.46 3.70
CA GLY A 256 -7.62 4.78 3.91
C GLY A 256 -6.50 4.78 4.95
N ARG A 257 -5.32 4.24 4.60
CA ARG A 257 -4.18 4.10 5.52
C ARG A 257 -3.77 5.41 6.19
N ALA A 258 -3.62 6.51 5.43
CA ALA A 258 -3.11 7.77 5.99
C ALA A 258 -4.04 8.44 7.03
N LEU A 259 -5.37 8.36 6.85
CA LEU A 259 -6.33 8.90 7.83
C LEU A 259 -6.61 7.90 8.97
N ALA A 260 -6.58 6.60 8.67
CA ALA A 260 -6.84 5.54 9.64
C ALA A 260 -5.67 5.30 10.60
N GLU A 261 -4.41 5.52 10.18
CA GLU A 261 -3.20 5.37 11.01
C GLU A 261 -3.17 6.44 12.11
N ASN A 262 -3.45 7.71 11.78
CA ASN A 262 -3.55 8.81 12.75
C ASN A 262 -4.69 8.63 13.77
N MET A 263 -5.77 7.95 13.39
CA MET A 263 -6.91 7.66 14.28
C MET A 263 -6.87 6.25 14.91
N GLN A 264 -5.85 5.43 14.62
CA GLN A 264 -5.77 3.99 14.91
C GLN A 264 -7.06 3.19 14.60
N LEU A 265 -7.82 3.62 13.58
CA LEU A 265 -9.02 2.92 13.13
C LEU A 265 -8.65 1.59 12.43
N ASP A 266 -7.40 1.46 11.97
CA ASP A 266 -6.80 0.29 11.34
C ASP A 266 -6.50 -0.87 12.32
N ARG A 267 -6.32 -0.57 13.63
CA ARG A 267 -6.04 -1.58 14.66
C ARG A 267 -7.31 -2.30 15.08
N MET A 268 -7.68 -3.37 14.39
CA MET A 268 -8.86 -4.18 14.75
C MET A 268 -8.72 -4.86 16.13
N LEU A 269 -9.83 -5.02 16.85
CA LEU A 269 -9.86 -5.83 18.07
C LEU A 269 -9.60 -7.31 17.72
N PRO A 270 -8.73 -8.03 18.47
CA PRO A 270 -8.42 -9.44 18.24
C PRO A 270 -9.64 -10.37 18.26
N LEU A 271 -9.52 -11.51 17.56
CA LEU A 271 -10.55 -12.56 17.51
C LEU A 271 -10.81 -13.21 18.88
N THR A 272 -12.09 -13.42 19.21
CA THR A 272 -12.55 -14.04 20.46
C THR A 272 -13.45 -15.25 20.22
N VAL A 273 -13.31 -16.29 21.05
CA VAL A 273 -14.24 -17.44 21.10
C VAL A 273 -15.45 -17.06 21.96
N PRO A 274 -16.67 -17.58 21.70
CA PRO A 274 -17.84 -17.28 22.53
C PRO A 274 -17.57 -17.52 24.02
N ALA A 275 -17.87 -16.51 24.82
CA ALA A 275 -17.91 -16.61 26.28
C ALA A 275 -19.38 -16.58 26.71
N GLU A 276 -19.79 -17.43 27.65
CA GLU A 276 -21.16 -17.45 28.19
C GLU A 276 -21.50 -16.18 29.00
N ASP A 277 -20.49 -15.39 29.38
CA ASP A 277 -20.64 -14.16 30.15
C ASP A 277 -20.67 -12.90 29.25
N THR A 278 -21.77 -12.16 29.33
CA THR A 278 -21.97 -10.86 28.66
C THR A 278 -22.03 -9.70 29.66
N VAL A 279 -21.80 -8.49 29.16
CA VAL A 279 -21.95 -7.21 29.86
C VAL A 279 -22.79 -6.26 29.00
N GLU A 280 -23.52 -5.35 29.66
CA GLU A 280 -24.26 -4.28 29.00
C GLU A 280 -23.26 -3.32 28.32
N LEU A 281 -23.49 -2.99 27.05
CA LEU A 281 -22.60 -2.14 26.27
C LEU A 281 -22.43 -0.75 26.90
N ASP A 282 -23.53 -0.18 27.40
CA ASP A 282 -23.56 1.14 28.04
C ASP A 282 -22.78 1.18 29.37
N SER A 283 -22.39 0.02 29.91
CA SER A 283 -21.55 -0.06 31.11
C SER A 283 -20.05 0.06 30.81
N ILE A 284 -19.65 0.03 29.54
CA ILE A 284 -18.26 0.13 29.10
C ILE A 284 -17.91 1.61 28.93
N GLU A 285 -16.88 2.06 29.65
CA GLU A 285 -16.41 3.43 29.59
C GLU A 285 -15.65 3.71 28.29
N GLY A 286 -16.15 4.64 27.49
CA GLY A 286 -15.50 5.08 26.26
C GLY A 286 -14.26 5.96 26.50
N VAL A 287 -13.71 6.52 25.42
CA VAL A 287 -12.58 7.47 25.51
C VAL A 287 -12.98 8.75 26.27
N THR A 288 -12.13 9.16 27.21
CA THR A 288 -12.37 10.24 28.17
C THR A 288 -11.58 11.53 27.88
N VAL A 289 -10.82 11.56 26.79
CA VAL A 289 -10.02 12.72 26.32
C VAL A 289 -10.89 13.99 26.24
N ALA A 290 -10.36 15.11 26.71
CA ALA A 290 -11.07 16.40 26.72
C ALA A 290 -11.35 16.89 25.29
N ALA A 291 -12.44 17.63 25.10
CA ALA A 291 -12.68 18.35 23.85
C ALA A 291 -11.86 19.66 23.82
N PHE A 292 -11.46 20.07 22.64
CA PHE A 292 -10.73 21.33 22.44
C PHE A 292 -11.64 22.54 22.72
N ASP A 293 -11.09 23.58 23.37
CA ASP A 293 -11.84 24.82 23.63
C ASP A 293 -11.80 25.73 22.40
N TRP A 294 -12.83 25.62 21.56
CA TRP A 294 -13.00 26.43 20.36
C TRP A 294 -13.43 27.88 20.66
N GLY A 295 -13.87 28.18 21.88
CA GLY A 295 -14.44 29.48 22.27
C GLY A 295 -13.59 30.69 21.85
N PRO A 296 -12.28 30.72 22.16
CA PRO A 296 -11.39 31.80 21.75
C PRO A 296 -11.22 31.96 20.24
N LEU A 297 -11.29 30.85 19.47
CA LEU A 297 -11.08 30.87 18.02
C LEU A 297 -12.33 31.31 17.26
N VAL A 298 -13.51 31.17 17.84
CA VAL A 298 -14.79 31.55 17.20
C VAL A 298 -15.35 32.90 17.66
N GLU A 299 -14.66 33.57 18.59
CA GLU A 299 -15.10 34.87 19.11
C GLU A 299 -15.15 35.92 17.98
N GLY A 300 -16.34 36.46 17.72
CA GLY A 300 -16.57 37.46 16.67
C GLY A 300 -16.68 36.90 15.24
N LEU A 301 -16.56 35.58 15.04
CA LEU A 301 -16.79 34.96 13.74
C LEU A 301 -18.30 34.79 13.48
N ASP A 302 -18.77 35.17 12.28
CA ASP A 302 -20.14 34.90 11.81
C ASP A 302 -20.12 34.60 10.30
N PRO A 303 -19.61 33.43 9.89
CA PRO A 303 -19.54 33.04 8.49
C PRO A 303 -20.94 32.76 7.93
N VAL A 304 -21.07 32.93 6.61
CA VAL A 304 -22.24 32.42 5.89
C VAL A 304 -22.27 30.90 6.01
N ARG A 305 -23.43 30.35 6.37
CA ARG A 305 -23.61 28.92 6.64
C ARG A 305 -24.28 28.25 5.46
N ASP A 306 -23.91 27.00 5.21
CA ASP A 306 -24.58 26.12 4.27
C ASP A 306 -26.01 25.87 4.76
N ALA A 307 -27.00 26.02 3.87
CA ALA A 307 -28.42 25.87 4.23
C ALA A 307 -28.71 24.50 4.86
N LEU A 308 -28.07 23.44 4.33
CA LEU A 308 -28.27 22.07 4.79
C LEU A 308 -27.58 21.75 6.12
N ALA A 309 -26.65 22.58 6.60
CA ALA A 309 -25.96 22.34 7.88
C ALA A 309 -26.89 22.42 9.10
N ALA A 310 -28.05 23.06 8.95
CA ALA A 310 -29.08 23.11 10.00
C ALA A 310 -29.85 21.78 10.17
N HIS A 311 -29.75 20.86 9.20
CA HIS A 311 -30.49 19.59 9.18
C HIS A 311 -29.59 18.37 9.42
N ILE A 312 -28.28 18.59 9.58
CA ILE A 312 -27.29 17.53 9.81
C ILE A 312 -26.85 17.56 11.29
N PRO A 313 -26.69 16.42 11.97
CA PRO A 313 -26.25 16.37 13.36
C PRO A 313 -24.82 16.90 13.53
N ALA A 314 -24.55 17.53 14.67
CA ALA A 314 -23.20 18.04 14.98
C ALA A 314 -22.16 16.94 15.26
N ASP A 315 -22.59 15.69 15.44
CA ASP A 315 -21.75 14.52 15.72
C ASP A 315 -21.56 13.60 14.50
N GLN A 316 -21.84 14.10 13.29
CA GLN A 316 -21.59 13.39 12.04
C GLN A 316 -20.60 14.15 11.14
N TYR A 317 -19.90 13.40 10.29
CA TYR A 317 -19.15 14.02 9.20
C TYR A 317 -20.12 14.58 8.17
N ALA A 318 -19.71 15.63 7.48
CA ALA A 318 -20.51 16.21 6.40
C ALA A 318 -19.64 16.70 5.25
N LEU A 319 -20.14 16.51 4.04
CA LEU A 319 -19.66 17.15 2.82
C LEU A 319 -20.78 18.06 2.30
N TYR A 320 -20.48 19.33 2.11
CA TYR A 320 -21.37 20.33 1.53
C TYR A 320 -20.86 20.71 0.15
N SER A 321 -21.73 20.71 -0.85
CA SER A 321 -21.40 21.18 -2.19
C SER A 321 -22.36 22.30 -2.58
N PRO A 322 -21.84 23.43 -3.11
CA PRO A 322 -22.66 24.60 -3.40
C PRO A 322 -23.62 24.39 -4.57
N SER A 323 -23.48 23.31 -5.34
CA SER A 323 -24.43 22.93 -6.38
C SER A 323 -24.34 21.44 -6.73
N LEU A 324 -25.39 20.91 -7.36
CA LEU A 324 -25.38 19.53 -7.87
C LEU A 324 -24.34 19.31 -8.99
N ASP A 325 -24.03 20.35 -9.77
CA ASP A 325 -23.00 20.28 -10.82
C ASP A 325 -21.61 20.12 -10.20
N ALA A 326 -21.25 20.98 -9.25
CA ALA A 326 -20.01 20.88 -8.49
C ALA A 326 -19.86 19.50 -7.81
N PHE A 327 -20.92 19.01 -7.18
CA PHE A 327 -20.92 17.68 -6.58
C PHE A 327 -20.71 16.57 -7.63
N SER A 328 -21.35 16.67 -8.78
CA SER A 328 -21.18 15.68 -9.86
C SER A 328 -19.76 15.70 -10.43
N ARG A 329 -19.17 16.89 -10.65
CA ARG A 329 -17.78 17.04 -11.10
C ARG A 329 -16.78 16.45 -10.10
N LEU A 330 -17.03 16.62 -8.81
CA LEU A 330 -16.23 15.98 -7.76
C LEU A 330 -16.30 14.45 -7.81
N LEU A 331 -17.51 13.89 -7.97
CA LEU A 331 -17.67 12.43 -8.08
C LEU A 331 -17.03 11.88 -9.35
N ASP A 332 -17.12 12.61 -10.47
CA ASP A 332 -16.48 12.24 -11.73
C ASP A 332 -14.95 12.25 -11.58
N GLU A 333 -14.38 13.22 -10.86
CA GLU A 333 -12.95 13.28 -10.52
C GLU A 333 -12.50 12.08 -9.67
N LEU A 334 -13.29 11.73 -8.63
CA LEU A 334 -12.99 10.60 -7.77
C LEU A 334 -13.10 9.25 -8.48
N GLU A 335 -13.95 9.14 -9.51
CA GLU A 335 -14.15 7.92 -10.31
C GLU A 335 -13.15 7.78 -11.47
N ALA A 336 -12.81 8.87 -12.15
CA ALA A 336 -11.88 8.87 -13.27
C ALA A 336 -10.43 8.70 -12.81
N ASP A 337 -10.06 9.32 -11.68
CA ASP A 337 -8.66 9.54 -11.31
C ASP A 337 -8.30 9.14 -9.87
N GLY A 338 -9.26 8.61 -9.09
CA GLY A 338 -9.00 8.02 -7.78
C GLY A 338 -8.15 8.88 -6.84
N ALA A 339 -8.27 10.22 -6.84
CA ALA A 339 -7.33 11.13 -6.18
C ALA A 339 -5.85 10.78 -6.51
N PRO A 340 -5.26 11.35 -7.57
CA PRO A 340 -4.04 10.86 -8.21
C PRO A 340 -2.84 10.60 -7.28
N VAL A 341 -2.72 11.36 -6.19
CA VAL A 341 -1.65 11.20 -5.19
C VAL A 341 -1.99 10.08 -4.19
N VAL A 342 -3.25 9.91 -3.81
CA VAL A 342 -3.70 8.81 -2.93
C VAL A 342 -3.70 7.49 -3.71
N ALA A 343 -4.19 7.46 -4.95
CA ALA A 343 -4.12 6.28 -5.81
C ALA A 343 -2.69 5.87 -6.18
N ALA A 344 -1.76 6.82 -6.39
CA ALA A 344 -0.35 6.50 -6.63
C ALA A 344 0.35 5.90 -5.41
N LEU A 345 -0.14 6.19 -4.20
CA LEU A 345 0.31 5.60 -2.94
C LEU A 345 -0.52 4.37 -2.52
N GLU A 346 -1.68 4.13 -3.14
CA GLU A 346 -2.46 2.91 -2.94
C GLU A 346 -1.83 1.76 -3.73
N THR A 347 -1.28 0.79 -2.99
CA THR A 347 -0.67 -0.44 -3.52
C THR A 347 -1.66 -1.41 -4.21
N ARG A 348 -2.92 -1.01 -4.45
CA ARG A 348 -3.97 -1.92 -4.95
C ARG A 348 -4.54 -1.48 -6.29
N ALA A 349 -4.40 -2.37 -7.27
CA ALA A 349 -4.91 -2.22 -8.63
C ALA A 349 -6.40 -2.67 -8.75
N ARG A 350 -7.30 -2.07 -7.95
CA ARG A 350 -8.73 -2.43 -7.90
C ARG A 350 -9.65 -1.22 -7.82
N ASP A 351 -10.76 -1.26 -8.55
CA ASP A 351 -11.87 -0.30 -8.43
C ASP A 351 -13.02 -0.95 -7.62
N ALA A 352 -13.35 -0.34 -6.48
CA ALA A 352 -14.38 -0.82 -5.55
C ALA A 352 -15.81 -0.49 -5.99
N ARG A 353 -16.01 0.25 -7.09
CA ARG A 353 -17.34 0.63 -7.62
C ARG A 353 -18.26 1.34 -6.62
N THR A 354 -17.67 2.07 -5.66
CA THR A 354 -18.39 2.66 -4.52
C THR A 354 -19.53 3.59 -4.97
N ARG A 355 -19.31 4.42 -6.00
CA ARG A 355 -20.35 5.31 -6.53
C ARG A 355 -21.52 4.51 -7.10
N GLN A 356 -21.25 3.55 -7.99
CA GLN A 356 -22.28 2.77 -8.66
C GLN A 356 -23.06 1.92 -7.66
N MET A 357 -22.38 1.43 -6.62
CA MET A 357 -23.01 0.74 -5.48
C MET A 357 -24.05 1.64 -4.80
N TYR A 358 -23.70 2.86 -4.38
CA TYR A 358 -24.64 3.76 -3.70
C TYR A 358 -25.71 4.34 -4.63
N GLU A 359 -25.40 4.68 -5.88
CA GLU A 359 -26.40 5.17 -6.84
C GLU A 359 -27.50 4.13 -7.08
N ARG A 360 -27.10 2.85 -7.23
CA ARG A 360 -28.04 1.71 -7.31
C ARG A 360 -28.83 1.56 -6.02
N GLN A 361 -28.16 1.55 -4.88
CA GLN A 361 -28.80 1.30 -3.59
C GLN A 361 -29.84 2.39 -3.24
N LEU A 362 -29.47 3.66 -3.41
CA LEU A 362 -30.31 4.83 -3.14
C LEU A 362 -31.38 5.07 -4.21
N CYS A 363 -31.34 4.34 -5.33
CA CYS A 363 -32.18 4.62 -6.51
C CYS A 363 -32.03 6.07 -6.99
N ALA A 364 -30.83 6.63 -6.88
CA ALA A 364 -30.55 8.04 -7.12
C ALA A 364 -29.38 8.18 -8.13
N PRO A 365 -29.61 7.94 -9.42
CA PRO A 365 -28.59 8.13 -10.45
C PRO A 365 -28.27 9.62 -10.61
N LEU A 366 -27.22 10.09 -9.94
CA LEU A 366 -26.93 11.53 -9.78
C LEU A 366 -26.75 12.25 -11.12
N GLY A 367 -26.08 11.59 -12.08
CA GLY A 367 -25.96 12.13 -13.43
C GLY A 367 -27.32 12.33 -14.14
N LEU A 368 -28.31 11.48 -13.86
CA LEU A 368 -29.67 11.67 -14.38
C LEU A 368 -30.41 12.78 -13.63
N VAL A 369 -30.23 12.91 -12.31
CA VAL A 369 -30.78 14.03 -11.52
C VAL A 369 -30.28 15.35 -12.11
N ALA A 370 -28.97 15.48 -12.31
CA ALA A 370 -28.33 16.67 -12.85
C ALA A 370 -28.84 17.01 -14.25
N ARG A 371 -28.94 16.02 -15.15
CA ARG A 371 -29.41 16.24 -16.54
C ARG A 371 -30.91 16.53 -16.65
N THR A 372 -31.75 15.97 -15.79
CA THR A 372 -33.22 16.03 -15.95
C THR A 372 -33.88 17.12 -15.13
N LEU A 373 -33.35 17.42 -13.94
CA LEU A 373 -33.93 18.42 -13.03
C LEU A 373 -33.08 19.71 -12.98
N GLY A 374 -31.75 19.58 -13.16
CA GLY A 374 -30.81 20.70 -13.26
C GLY A 374 -30.82 21.66 -12.06
N ALA A 375 -30.14 22.80 -12.22
CA ALA A 375 -30.04 23.86 -11.21
C ALA A 375 -31.37 24.58 -10.92
N LEU A 376 -32.44 24.31 -11.70
CA LEU A 376 -33.76 24.91 -11.48
C LEU A 376 -34.48 24.31 -10.26
N VAL A 377 -34.10 23.09 -9.85
CA VAL A 377 -34.74 22.35 -8.75
C VAL A 377 -33.80 22.11 -7.57
N VAL A 378 -32.49 21.95 -7.78
CA VAL A 378 -31.53 21.72 -6.68
C VAL A 378 -30.58 22.91 -6.56
N ARG A 379 -30.51 23.53 -5.37
CA ARG A 379 -29.64 24.66 -5.07
C ARG A 379 -28.28 24.21 -4.57
N SER A 380 -28.24 23.33 -3.58
CA SER A 380 -27.03 22.78 -2.97
C SER A 380 -27.25 21.32 -2.59
N VAL A 381 -26.16 20.60 -2.33
CA VAL A 381 -26.17 19.18 -1.94
C VAL A 381 -25.34 19.01 -0.68
N ALA A 382 -25.80 18.16 0.24
CA ALA A 382 -24.98 17.71 1.36
C ALA A 382 -25.00 16.18 1.46
N VAL A 383 -23.88 15.61 1.90
CA VAL A 383 -23.68 14.19 2.18
C VAL A 383 -23.28 14.04 3.64
N THR A 384 -23.88 13.09 4.34
CA THR A 384 -23.52 12.79 5.73
C THR A 384 -23.78 11.33 6.06
N GLY A 385 -23.15 10.84 7.12
CA GLY A 385 -23.38 9.51 7.67
C GLY A 385 -22.81 9.37 9.07
N GLY A 386 -23.17 8.28 9.75
CA GLY A 386 -22.61 7.96 11.05
C GLY A 386 -21.13 7.61 11.00
N ASP A 387 -20.63 7.14 9.84
CA ASP A 387 -19.29 6.58 9.75
C ASP A 387 -18.59 6.59 8.39
N PRO A 388 -17.25 6.40 8.36
CA PRO A 388 -16.47 6.54 7.14
C PRO A 388 -16.37 5.26 6.30
N TYR A 389 -17.04 4.15 6.64
CA TYR A 389 -16.89 2.86 5.94
C TYR A 389 -17.68 2.77 4.63
N LEU A 390 -17.55 3.78 3.76
CA LEU A 390 -18.25 3.85 2.47
C LEU A 390 -18.05 2.58 1.62
N ARG A 391 -16.83 2.00 1.58
CA ARG A 391 -16.51 0.81 0.78
C ARG A 391 -17.24 -0.46 1.21
N THR A 392 -17.45 -0.68 2.52
CA THR A 392 -18.13 -1.89 3.02
C THR A 392 -19.62 -1.69 3.34
N GLY A 393 -20.05 -0.43 3.40
CA GLY A 393 -21.42 -0.02 3.68
C GLY A 393 -21.52 0.87 4.92
N THR A 394 -22.14 2.03 4.79
CA THR A 394 -22.47 2.93 5.91
C THR A 394 -23.90 3.45 5.78
N ASP A 395 -24.42 4.06 6.83
CA ASP A 395 -25.69 4.77 6.86
C ASP A 395 -25.55 6.15 6.21
N LEU A 396 -25.59 6.17 4.88
CA LEU A 396 -25.42 7.36 4.05
C LEU A 396 -26.73 8.11 3.87
N ALA A 397 -26.69 9.43 3.93
CA ALA A 397 -27.78 10.32 3.51
C ALA A 397 -27.28 11.38 2.52
N LEU A 398 -28.06 11.59 1.46
CA LEU A 398 -27.93 12.69 0.51
C LEU A 398 -29.08 13.66 0.73
N LEU A 399 -28.76 14.91 1.04
CA LEU A 399 -29.70 16.00 1.22
C LEU A 399 -29.61 16.95 0.02
N PHE A 400 -30.75 17.34 -0.53
CA PHE A 400 -30.87 18.29 -1.62
C PHE A 400 -31.63 19.52 -1.15
N GLU A 401 -31.00 20.69 -1.13
CA GLU A 401 -31.72 21.95 -0.94
C GLU A 401 -32.52 22.25 -2.21
N THR A 402 -33.82 22.49 -2.07
CA THR A 402 -34.71 22.68 -3.21
C THR A 402 -35.87 23.63 -2.91
N PRO A 403 -36.19 24.58 -3.82
CA PRO A 403 -37.41 25.38 -3.71
C PRO A 403 -38.68 24.58 -4.04
N GLY A 404 -38.56 23.33 -4.52
CA GLY A 404 -39.68 22.49 -4.95
C GLY A 404 -39.58 21.05 -4.45
N PRO A 405 -39.56 20.81 -3.12
CA PRO A 405 -39.32 19.48 -2.55
C PRO A 405 -40.29 18.41 -3.04
N GLY A 406 -41.58 18.74 -3.22
CA GLY A 406 -42.56 17.80 -3.74
C GLY A 406 -42.27 17.32 -5.17
N VAL A 407 -41.69 18.16 -6.03
CA VAL A 407 -41.33 17.77 -7.40
C VAL A 407 -40.14 16.81 -7.40
N LEU A 408 -39.12 17.12 -6.61
CA LEU A 408 -37.93 16.29 -6.49
C LEU A 408 -38.25 14.94 -5.81
N ALA A 409 -39.05 14.94 -4.76
CA ALA A 409 -39.49 13.72 -4.09
C ALA A 409 -40.27 12.78 -5.04
N GLU A 410 -41.23 13.31 -5.81
CA GLU A 410 -41.98 12.52 -6.79
C GLU A 410 -41.08 11.96 -7.91
N TRP A 411 -40.05 12.70 -8.32
CA TRP A 411 -39.07 12.21 -9.27
C TRP A 411 -38.26 11.03 -8.68
N LEU A 412 -37.77 11.16 -7.44
CA LEU A 412 -37.05 10.09 -6.73
C LEU A 412 -37.95 8.86 -6.51
N HIS A 413 -39.22 9.07 -6.16
CA HIS A 413 -40.21 8.00 -6.09
C HIS A 413 -40.46 7.32 -7.45
N GLY A 414 -40.32 8.06 -8.56
CA GLY A 414 -40.30 7.49 -9.92
C GLY A 414 -39.14 6.51 -10.11
N GLN A 415 -37.93 6.89 -9.70
CA GLN A 415 -36.74 6.02 -9.78
C GLN A 415 -36.88 4.79 -8.87
N GLN A 416 -37.35 4.98 -7.63
CA GLN A 416 -37.65 3.89 -6.70
C GLN A 416 -38.65 2.89 -7.30
N ARG A 417 -39.70 3.36 -7.97
CA ARG A 417 -40.68 2.47 -8.65
C ARG A 417 -40.04 1.68 -9.79
N ALA A 418 -39.24 2.33 -10.63
CA ALA A 418 -38.54 1.65 -11.72
C ALA A 418 -37.57 0.56 -11.19
N ALA A 419 -36.84 0.86 -10.13
CA ALA A 419 -35.96 -0.11 -9.47
C ALA A 419 -36.75 -1.27 -8.84
N ALA A 420 -37.89 -0.98 -8.19
CA ALA A 420 -38.76 -2.01 -7.62
C ALA A 420 -39.37 -2.93 -8.71
N GLU A 421 -39.75 -2.39 -9.86
CA GLU A 421 -40.24 -3.17 -11.00
C GLU A 421 -39.16 -4.05 -11.64
N ALA A 422 -37.91 -3.59 -11.64
CA ALA A 422 -36.77 -4.32 -12.17
C ALA A 422 -36.25 -5.42 -11.24
N HIS A 423 -36.58 -5.39 -9.94
CA HIS A 423 -36.01 -6.27 -8.93
C HIS A 423 -37.08 -7.10 -8.20
N ALA A 424 -37.16 -8.40 -8.49
CA ALA A 424 -38.24 -9.29 -8.03
C ALA A 424 -38.41 -9.37 -6.50
N LEU A 425 -37.34 -9.13 -5.73
CA LEU A 425 -37.37 -9.16 -4.26
C LEU A 425 -37.57 -7.79 -3.60
N ALA A 426 -37.68 -6.72 -4.39
CA ALA A 426 -37.86 -5.38 -3.86
C ALA A 426 -39.27 -5.19 -3.28
N ARG A 427 -39.35 -4.48 -2.15
CA ARG A 427 -40.60 -4.16 -1.47
C ARG A 427 -40.69 -2.66 -1.25
N THR A 428 -41.84 -2.08 -1.59
CA THR A 428 -42.16 -0.70 -1.21
C THR A 428 -42.70 -0.67 0.21
N VAL A 429 -42.17 0.24 1.01
CA VAL A 429 -42.56 0.48 2.40
C VAL A 429 -42.94 1.95 2.55
N GLU A 430 -44.04 2.22 3.23
CA GLU A 430 -44.42 3.58 3.64
C GLU A 430 -44.47 3.62 5.15
N THR A 431 -43.87 4.65 5.74
CA THR A 431 -43.76 4.82 7.19
C THR A 431 -43.67 6.31 7.54
N THR A 432 -43.60 6.61 8.83
CA THR A 432 -43.40 7.97 9.34
C THR A 432 -42.18 8.00 10.25
N VAL A 433 -41.31 8.99 10.07
CA VAL A 433 -40.12 9.22 10.89
C VAL A 433 -40.20 10.65 11.41
N GLY A 434 -40.44 10.79 12.72
CA GLY A 434 -40.74 12.10 13.31
C GLY A 434 -41.88 12.82 12.57
N PRO A 435 -41.66 14.04 12.04
CA PRO A 435 -42.66 14.76 11.27
C PRO A 435 -42.76 14.33 9.80
N TRP A 436 -41.85 13.49 9.31
CA TRP A 436 -41.76 13.17 7.89
C TRP A 436 -42.60 11.94 7.50
N SER A 437 -43.30 12.05 6.38
CA SER A 437 -43.81 10.89 5.65
C SER A 437 -42.67 10.33 4.81
N VAL A 438 -42.34 9.06 5.00
CA VAL A 438 -41.19 8.40 4.39
C VAL A 438 -41.68 7.27 3.50
N ARG A 439 -41.18 7.23 2.28
CA ARG A 439 -41.37 6.10 1.37
C ARG A 439 -40.04 5.47 1.05
N GLY A 440 -39.96 4.16 1.23
CA GLY A 440 -38.78 3.37 0.94
C GLY A 440 -39.03 2.26 -0.07
N VAL A 441 -37.95 1.85 -0.73
CA VAL A 441 -37.85 0.60 -1.48
C VAL A 441 -36.64 -0.16 -0.94
N VAL A 442 -36.86 -1.41 -0.54
CA VAL A 442 -35.83 -2.24 0.12
C VAL A 442 -35.81 -3.65 -0.44
N THR A 443 -34.62 -4.27 -0.48
CA THR A 443 -34.40 -5.68 -0.77
C THR A 443 -33.72 -6.38 0.41
N PRO A 444 -33.91 -7.71 0.60
CA PRO A 444 -33.29 -8.44 1.71
C PRO A 444 -31.74 -8.38 1.73
N ASP A 445 -31.11 -8.38 0.55
CA ASP A 445 -29.66 -8.30 0.35
C ASP A 445 -29.10 -6.87 0.42
N ARG A 446 -29.98 -5.88 0.62
CA ARG A 446 -29.70 -4.44 0.62
C ARG A 446 -29.07 -3.89 -0.67
N SER A 447 -29.12 -4.63 -1.79
CA SER A 447 -28.73 -4.10 -3.09
C SER A 447 -29.62 -2.93 -3.54
N ILE A 448 -30.83 -2.84 -3.00
CA ILE A 448 -31.65 -1.63 -2.95
C ILE A 448 -32.02 -1.38 -1.49
N SER A 449 -31.67 -0.19 -1.00
CA SER A 449 -32.13 0.35 0.27
C SER A 449 -32.22 1.85 0.07
N SER A 450 -33.41 2.34 -0.23
CA SER A 450 -33.64 3.74 -0.56
C SER A 450 -34.84 4.22 0.21
N TRP A 451 -34.65 5.23 1.05
CA TRP A 451 -35.69 5.88 1.85
C TRP A 451 -35.71 7.36 1.51
N VAL A 452 -36.85 7.88 1.07
CA VAL A 452 -37.01 9.27 0.65
C VAL A 452 -37.97 9.97 1.61
N ALA A 453 -37.55 11.13 2.11
CA ALA A 453 -38.34 12.02 2.94
C ALA A 453 -38.19 13.47 2.46
N SER A 454 -39.11 14.35 2.85
CA SER A 454 -39.09 15.76 2.45
C SER A 454 -39.30 16.68 3.65
N GLY A 455 -38.44 17.68 3.77
CA GLY A 455 -38.57 18.81 4.66
C GLY A 455 -39.29 19.99 4.00
N ALA A 456 -39.14 21.18 4.59
CA ALA A 456 -39.78 22.40 4.09
C ALA A 456 -39.16 22.90 2.77
N ASP A 457 -37.84 22.83 2.67
CA ASP A 457 -37.00 23.36 1.60
C ASP A 457 -35.87 22.40 1.21
N PHE A 458 -35.97 21.14 1.63
CA PHE A 458 -35.03 20.09 1.25
C PHE A 458 -35.71 18.74 1.04
N VAL A 459 -35.04 17.85 0.31
CA VAL A 459 -35.40 16.43 0.17
C VAL A 459 -34.20 15.60 0.58
N VAL A 460 -34.41 14.55 1.36
CA VAL A 460 -33.37 13.62 1.77
C VAL A 460 -33.65 12.24 1.18
N VAL A 461 -32.61 11.61 0.65
CA VAL A 461 -32.58 10.18 0.31
C VAL A 461 -31.48 9.51 1.12
N SER A 462 -31.83 8.44 1.83
CA SER A 462 -30.89 7.68 2.66
C SER A 462 -31.05 6.19 2.43
N ASN A 463 -29.98 5.43 2.64
CA ASN A 463 -30.02 3.97 2.64
C ASN A 463 -30.35 3.37 4.00
N SER A 464 -30.52 4.19 5.04
CA SER A 464 -30.76 3.79 6.42
C SER A 464 -31.95 4.55 6.99
N ILE A 465 -32.93 3.79 7.50
CA ILE A 465 -34.04 4.41 8.23
C ILE A 465 -33.57 5.03 9.55
N ARG A 466 -32.54 4.47 10.18
CA ARG A 466 -31.94 5.02 11.41
C ARG A 466 -31.30 6.37 11.16
N GLN A 467 -30.66 6.55 10.00
CA GLN A 467 -30.10 7.84 9.63
C GLN A 467 -31.19 8.90 9.43
N LEU A 468 -32.33 8.53 8.83
CA LEU A 468 -33.49 9.43 8.77
C LEU A 468 -34.05 9.77 10.16
N GLU A 469 -34.07 8.81 11.10
CA GLU A 469 -34.49 9.06 12.48
C GLU A 469 -33.59 10.06 13.19
N VAL A 470 -32.27 9.96 12.99
CA VAL A 470 -31.28 10.90 13.53
C VAL A 470 -31.48 12.30 12.94
N LEU A 471 -31.61 12.42 11.61
CA LEU A 471 -31.87 13.71 10.95
C LEU A 471 -33.19 14.33 11.41
N ALA A 472 -34.23 13.53 11.62
CA ALA A 472 -35.52 14.02 12.14
C ALA A 472 -35.43 14.51 13.59
N GLN A 473 -34.49 14.00 14.39
CA GLN A 473 -34.25 14.50 15.75
C GLN A 473 -33.59 15.87 15.76
N VAL A 474 -32.72 16.17 14.79
CA VAL A 474 -32.16 17.53 14.60
C VAL A 474 -33.28 18.50 14.23
N GLU A 475 -34.13 18.14 13.27
CA GLU A 475 -35.29 18.96 12.86
C GLU A 475 -36.27 19.22 14.03
N ALA A 476 -36.41 18.26 14.94
CA ALA A 476 -37.21 18.40 16.16
C ALA A 476 -36.53 19.22 17.27
N GLY A 477 -35.27 19.61 17.11
CA GLY A 477 -34.47 20.31 18.13
C GLY A 477 -34.02 19.43 19.29
N ASN A 478 -34.04 18.10 19.14
CA ASN A 478 -33.61 17.15 20.16
C ASN A 478 -32.10 16.84 20.08
N LEU A 479 -31.49 17.02 18.91
CA LEU A 479 -30.05 16.91 18.69
C LEU A 479 -29.49 18.23 18.13
N PRO A 480 -28.26 18.62 18.50
CA PRO A 480 -27.62 19.83 17.98
C PRO A 480 -27.33 19.69 16.49
N ALA A 481 -27.55 20.77 15.73
CA ALA A 481 -27.24 20.81 14.31
C ALA A 481 -25.76 21.19 14.07
N ALA A 482 -25.17 20.72 12.97
CA ALA A 482 -23.81 21.06 12.57
C ALA A 482 -23.61 22.58 12.45
N ALA A 483 -24.61 23.31 11.94
CA ALA A 483 -24.59 24.77 11.85
C ALA A 483 -24.46 25.52 13.20
N GLU A 484 -24.70 24.85 14.32
CA GLU A 484 -24.58 25.40 15.68
C GLU A 484 -23.21 25.11 16.31
N SER A 485 -22.44 24.17 15.74
CA SER A 485 -21.11 23.79 16.21
C SER A 485 -20.10 24.93 16.09
N GLN A 486 -19.26 25.07 17.11
CA GLN A 486 -18.13 26.02 17.10
C GLN A 486 -17.09 25.60 16.05
N GLU A 487 -16.83 24.30 15.90
CA GLU A 487 -15.95 23.73 14.88
C GLU A 487 -16.41 24.12 13.47
N TYR A 488 -17.70 23.92 13.19
CA TYR A 488 -18.29 24.32 11.91
C TYR A 488 -18.11 25.82 11.66
N ARG A 489 -18.37 26.66 12.67
CA ARG A 489 -18.19 28.11 12.56
C ARG A 489 -16.75 28.50 12.28
N PHE A 490 -15.79 27.88 12.95
CA PHE A 490 -14.37 28.12 12.71
C PHE A 490 -13.99 27.74 11.28
N PHE A 491 -14.23 26.48 10.90
CA PHE A 491 -13.84 25.98 9.58
C PHE A 491 -14.57 26.69 8.44
N ARG A 492 -15.84 27.09 8.61
CA ARG A 492 -16.55 27.86 7.58
C ARG A 492 -16.11 29.32 7.51
N SER A 493 -15.56 29.88 8.57
CA SER A 493 -14.88 31.17 8.50
C SER A 493 -13.54 31.07 7.78
N ARG A 494 -12.83 29.95 7.92
CA ARG A 494 -11.56 29.66 7.23
C ARG A 494 -11.76 29.35 5.75
N TYR A 495 -12.84 28.65 5.43
CA TYR A 495 -13.27 28.27 4.09
C TYR A 495 -14.62 28.93 3.80
N PRO A 496 -14.66 30.20 3.38
CA PRO A 496 -15.92 30.93 3.21
C PRO A 496 -16.80 30.36 2.09
N LEU A 497 -18.10 30.25 2.35
CA LEU A 497 -19.09 29.87 1.33
C LEU A 497 -19.13 30.89 0.20
N GLY A 498 -19.12 30.42 -1.04
CA GLY A 498 -19.19 31.25 -2.23
C GLY A 498 -17.84 31.79 -2.68
N THR A 499 -16.75 31.23 -2.16
CA THR A 499 -15.42 31.41 -2.75
C THR A 499 -15.46 30.91 -4.20
N GLU A 500 -14.77 31.60 -5.11
CA GLU A 500 -14.71 31.21 -6.52
C GLU A 500 -14.18 29.78 -6.65
N ASP A 501 -14.80 29.01 -7.55
CA ASP A 501 -14.51 27.60 -7.81
C ASP A 501 -14.65 26.64 -6.62
N GLU A 502 -15.37 27.02 -5.55
CA GLU A 502 -15.72 26.10 -4.47
C GLU A 502 -16.53 24.91 -5.01
N THR A 503 -15.97 23.70 -4.84
CA THR A 503 -16.59 22.44 -5.27
C THR A 503 -17.21 21.71 -4.09
N ALA A 504 -16.50 21.63 -2.97
CA ALA A 504 -17.00 21.06 -1.74
C ALA A 504 -16.29 21.61 -0.49
N PHE A 505 -17.00 21.61 0.62
CA PHE A 505 -16.49 21.80 1.98
C PHE A 505 -16.77 20.52 2.79
N VAL A 506 -15.75 19.96 3.42
CA VAL A 506 -15.81 18.74 4.22
C VAL A 506 -15.49 19.08 5.67
N ILE A 507 -16.23 18.51 6.60
CA ILE A 507 -15.97 18.61 8.03
C ILE A 507 -16.10 17.25 8.71
N VAL A 508 -15.15 16.94 9.59
CA VAL A 508 -15.17 15.81 10.52
C VAL A 508 -14.99 16.37 11.93
N PRO A 509 -16.08 16.54 12.70
CA PRO A 509 -16.02 17.16 14.02
C PRO A 509 -15.48 16.21 15.11
N ASP A 510 -15.03 16.75 16.26
CA ASP A 510 -14.56 15.96 17.43
C ASP A 510 -15.61 14.92 17.84
N ALA A 511 -16.87 15.35 17.85
CA ALA A 511 -18.00 14.51 18.25
C ALA A 511 -18.21 13.29 17.33
N ALA A 512 -17.92 13.43 16.03
CA ALA A 512 -17.96 12.30 15.09
C ALA A 512 -16.82 11.32 15.37
N ILE A 513 -15.60 11.83 15.53
CA ILE A 513 -14.41 11.00 15.82
C ILE A 513 -14.60 10.24 17.14
N ARG A 514 -15.10 10.92 18.18
CA ARG A 514 -15.41 10.31 19.48
C ARG A 514 -16.45 9.19 19.36
N THR A 515 -17.44 9.35 18.50
CA THR A 515 -18.40 8.30 18.18
C THR A 515 -17.72 7.09 17.55
N TRP A 516 -16.77 7.30 16.64
CA TRP A 516 -15.98 6.22 16.02
C TRP A 516 -15.03 5.51 16.99
N CYS A 517 -14.63 6.19 18.06
CA CYS A 517 -13.84 5.62 19.14
C CYS A 517 -14.67 4.95 20.25
N SER A 518 -16.01 4.99 20.16
CA SER A 518 -16.90 4.44 21.19
C SER A 518 -16.86 2.90 21.28
N PRO A 519 -17.26 2.31 22.42
CA PRO A 519 -17.37 0.85 22.57
C PRO A 519 -18.27 0.22 21.51
N LEU A 520 -19.43 0.85 21.26
CA LEU A 520 -20.39 0.42 20.23
C LEU A 520 -19.68 0.29 18.88
N TRP A 521 -18.99 1.35 18.48
CA TRP A 521 -18.39 1.43 17.16
C TRP A 521 -17.29 0.41 16.96
N ARG A 522 -16.31 0.39 17.86
CA ARG A 522 -15.11 -0.43 17.74
C ARG A 522 -15.45 -1.93 17.78
N ILE A 523 -16.38 -2.34 18.64
CA ILE A 523 -16.81 -3.73 18.74
C ILE A 523 -17.67 -4.11 17.53
N ALA A 524 -18.59 -3.24 17.09
CA ALA A 524 -19.44 -3.51 15.94
C ALA A 524 -18.65 -3.61 14.64
N THR A 525 -17.65 -2.74 14.41
CA THR A 525 -16.71 -2.86 13.28
C THR A 525 -16.00 -4.20 13.31
N ALA A 526 -15.44 -4.60 14.45
CA ALA A 526 -14.76 -5.89 14.57
C ALA A 526 -15.71 -7.08 14.30
N ARG A 527 -16.99 -7.00 14.70
CA ARG A 527 -18.02 -8.00 14.36
C ARG A 527 -18.36 -8.01 12.86
N ARG A 528 -18.52 -6.85 12.25
CA ARG A 528 -18.83 -6.67 10.82
C ARG A 528 -17.73 -7.22 9.92
N THR A 529 -16.46 -6.89 10.20
CA THR A 529 -15.34 -7.39 9.40
C THR A 529 -15.22 -8.91 9.50
N ARG A 530 -15.46 -9.48 10.69
CA ARG A 530 -15.58 -10.93 10.86
C ARG A 530 -16.71 -11.48 10.01
N ALA A 531 -17.92 -10.94 10.13
CA ALA A 531 -19.07 -11.40 9.36
C ALA A 531 -18.80 -11.39 7.84
N LEU A 532 -18.18 -10.33 7.33
CA LEU A 532 -17.80 -10.20 5.92
C LEU A 532 -16.90 -11.36 5.47
N ALA A 533 -15.83 -11.66 6.21
CA ALA A 533 -14.90 -12.73 5.86
C ALA A 533 -15.58 -14.10 5.75
N TYR A 534 -16.59 -14.37 6.58
CA TYR A 534 -17.36 -15.61 6.51
C TYR A 534 -18.42 -15.59 5.40
N LEU A 535 -19.06 -14.44 5.17
CA LEU A 535 -19.97 -14.29 4.03
C LEU A 535 -19.24 -14.52 2.71
N GLU A 536 -18.03 -14.00 2.56
CA GLU A 536 -17.14 -14.26 1.41
C GLU A 536 -16.86 -15.74 1.22
N ASP A 537 -16.50 -16.46 2.29
CA ASP A 537 -16.27 -17.91 2.23
C ASP A 537 -17.51 -18.68 1.80
N ILE A 538 -18.67 -18.33 2.35
CA ILE A 538 -19.95 -18.94 2.00
C ILE A 538 -20.31 -18.62 0.55
N ALA A 539 -20.08 -17.38 0.11
CA ALA A 539 -20.37 -16.96 -1.26
C ALA A 539 -19.50 -17.71 -2.25
N VAL A 540 -18.21 -17.86 -1.97
CA VAL A 540 -17.31 -18.67 -2.77
C VAL A 540 -17.81 -20.13 -2.79
N ALA A 541 -18.05 -20.74 -1.63
CA ALA A 541 -18.56 -22.11 -1.56
C ALA A 541 -19.85 -22.31 -2.37
N TRP A 542 -20.76 -21.33 -2.35
CA TRP A 542 -22.05 -21.37 -3.04
C TRP A 542 -21.93 -21.09 -4.54
N ARG A 543 -21.32 -19.96 -4.94
CA ARG A 543 -21.17 -19.51 -6.35
C ARG A 543 -20.38 -20.54 -7.17
N PHE A 544 -19.42 -21.21 -6.54
CA PHE A 544 -18.63 -22.24 -7.20
C PHE A 544 -19.25 -23.64 -7.11
N ALA A 545 -20.34 -23.87 -6.38
CA ALA A 545 -20.92 -25.21 -6.25
C ALA A 545 -21.24 -25.90 -7.61
N PRO A 546 -21.87 -25.22 -8.61
CA PRO A 546 -22.11 -25.83 -9.92
C PRO A 546 -20.82 -26.07 -10.72
N VAL A 547 -19.81 -25.23 -10.50
CA VAL A 547 -18.48 -25.36 -11.12
C VAL A 547 -17.74 -26.55 -10.53
N LEU A 548 -17.77 -26.70 -9.20
CA LEU A 548 -17.19 -27.81 -8.45
C LEU A 548 -17.87 -29.14 -8.82
N GLU A 549 -19.19 -29.14 -8.98
CA GLU A 549 -19.96 -30.30 -9.45
C GLU A 549 -19.54 -30.73 -10.87
N ARG A 550 -19.40 -29.78 -11.80
CA ARG A 550 -18.86 -30.04 -13.15
C ARG A 550 -17.43 -30.60 -13.14
N LEU A 551 -16.63 -30.21 -12.15
CA LEU A 551 -15.25 -30.68 -11.99
C LEU A 551 -15.16 -32.03 -11.22
N GLY A 552 -16.28 -32.65 -10.85
CA GLY A 552 -16.30 -33.92 -10.12
C GLY A 552 -15.82 -33.80 -8.67
N LEU A 553 -15.89 -32.59 -8.11
CA LEU A 553 -15.41 -32.27 -6.78
C LEU A 553 -16.61 -32.22 -5.80
N PRO A 554 -16.54 -32.84 -4.60
CA PRO A 554 -17.66 -32.86 -3.66
C PRO A 554 -18.03 -31.43 -3.21
N PRO A 555 -19.34 -31.14 -3.02
CA PRO A 555 -19.81 -29.84 -2.57
C PRO A 555 -19.33 -29.55 -1.15
N VAL A 556 -19.26 -28.25 -0.80
CA VAL A 556 -18.96 -27.84 0.57
C VAL A 556 -20.09 -28.30 1.49
N PRO A 557 -19.79 -28.96 2.62
CA PRO A 557 -20.81 -29.28 3.62
C PRO A 557 -21.52 -27.99 4.05
N ARG A 558 -22.83 -27.91 3.76
CA ARG A 558 -23.65 -26.74 4.07
C ARG A 558 -23.94 -26.56 5.57
N ASP A 559 -23.64 -27.58 6.37
CA ASP A 559 -24.20 -27.73 7.72
C ASP A 559 -23.29 -27.23 8.86
N ASP A 560 -22.01 -26.91 8.61
CA ASP A 560 -21.06 -26.48 9.67
C ASP A 560 -20.73 -24.98 9.66
N ALA A 561 -20.99 -24.26 8.56
CA ALA A 561 -20.65 -22.83 8.44
C ALA A 561 -21.53 -21.89 9.29
N SER A 562 -22.70 -22.37 9.75
CA SER A 562 -23.67 -21.58 10.51
C SER A 562 -23.40 -21.56 12.02
N ARG A 563 -22.36 -22.23 12.53
CA ARG A 563 -22.16 -22.46 13.97
C ARG A 563 -20.91 -21.83 14.57
N ALA A 564 -20.05 -21.20 13.77
CA ALA A 564 -18.76 -20.69 14.24
C ALA A 564 -18.67 -19.17 14.43
N ILE A 565 -19.60 -18.38 13.87
CA ILE A 565 -19.78 -16.98 14.30
C ILE A 565 -21.04 -16.91 15.15
N ASP A 566 -20.83 -16.50 16.40
CA ASP A 566 -21.94 -16.11 17.26
C ASP A 566 -22.64 -14.88 16.66
N GLY A 567 -23.95 -15.00 16.43
CA GLY A 567 -24.77 -13.86 16.05
C GLY A 567 -24.74 -13.42 14.59
N LEU A 568 -24.41 -14.27 13.60
CA LEU A 568 -24.72 -13.98 12.18
C LEU A 568 -26.23 -13.93 11.89
N GLY A 569 -27.07 -14.45 12.79
CA GLY A 569 -28.50 -14.62 12.55
C GLY A 569 -28.78 -15.69 11.49
N GLU A 570 -29.99 -15.71 10.95
CA GLU A 570 -30.35 -16.60 9.85
C GLU A 570 -29.57 -16.22 8.57
N LEU A 571 -29.09 -17.24 7.85
CA LEU A 571 -28.42 -17.07 6.56
C LEU A 571 -29.39 -17.39 5.42
N ALA A 572 -29.61 -16.42 4.54
CA ALA A 572 -30.36 -16.60 3.30
C ALA A 572 -29.40 -16.61 2.10
N LEU A 573 -29.63 -17.50 1.14
CA LEU A 573 -28.90 -17.50 -0.13
C LEU A 573 -29.78 -16.84 -1.20
N THR A 574 -29.33 -15.71 -1.73
CA THR A 574 -29.97 -14.99 -2.84
C THR A 574 -29.24 -15.26 -4.16
N VAL A 575 -29.78 -14.77 -5.28
CA VAL A 575 -29.08 -14.83 -6.57
C VAL A 575 -27.75 -14.08 -6.54
N ASP A 576 -27.67 -13.04 -5.71
CA ASP A 576 -26.50 -12.19 -5.54
C ASP A 576 -25.57 -12.68 -4.41
N GLY A 577 -25.84 -13.83 -3.79
CA GLY A 577 -24.99 -14.45 -2.77
C GLY A 577 -25.61 -14.55 -1.37
N PRO A 578 -24.81 -14.94 -0.36
CA PRO A 578 -25.28 -15.09 1.01
C PRO A 578 -25.59 -13.74 1.64
N VAL A 579 -26.66 -13.74 2.43
CA VAL A 579 -27.16 -12.61 3.20
C VAL A 579 -27.32 -13.09 4.63
N SER A 580 -26.67 -12.38 5.55
CA SER A 580 -26.85 -12.51 6.99
C SER A 580 -27.99 -11.62 7.44
N GLU A 581 -28.91 -12.17 8.25
CA GLU A 581 -29.99 -11.42 8.88
C GLU A 581 -29.47 -10.21 9.68
N HIS A 582 -28.35 -10.37 10.38
CA HIS A 582 -27.80 -9.32 11.24
C HIS A 582 -26.80 -8.40 10.52
N TYR A 583 -26.02 -8.93 9.58
CA TYR A 583 -24.89 -8.20 8.98
C TYR A 583 -25.04 -7.90 7.49
N GLY A 584 -26.12 -8.31 6.83
CA GLY A 584 -26.34 -7.99 5.42
C GLY A 584 -25.55 -8.88 4.46
N SER A 585 -25.15 -8.33 3.32
CA SER A 585 -24.47 -9.05 2.23
C SER A 585 -23.00 -8.63 2.11
N ILE A 586 -22.21 -9.34 1.29
CA ILE A 586 -20.82 -8.97 0.99
C ILE A 586 -20.75 -7.58 0.36
N ALA A 587 -21.65 -7.31 -0.60
CA ALA A 587 -21.69 -6.05 -1.30
C ALA A 587 -22.14 -4.90 -0.39
N PHE A 588 -22.92 -5.19 0.66
CA PHE A 588 -23.38 -4.16 1.57
C PHE A 588 -23.63 -4.72 2.97
N LEU A 589 -22.69 -4.47 3.88
CA LEU A 589 -22.88 -4.80 5.27
C LEU A 589 -23.92 -3.88 5.91
N THR A 590 -24.63 -4.41 6.91
CA THR A 590 -25.58 -3.61 7.69
C THR A 590 -24.81 -2.48 8.40
N PRO A 591 -25.22 -1.20 8.24
CA PRO A 591 -24.57 -0.08 8.91
C PRO A 591 -24.58 -0.26 10.42
N ILE A 592 -23.56 0.24 11.12
CA ILE A 592 -23.47 0.04 12.57
C ILE A 592 -24.61 0.76 13.29
N ALA A 593 -25.07 1.91 12.79
CA ALA A 593 -26.25 2.59 13.31
C ALA A 593 -27.52 1.73 13.29
N GLU A 594 -27.58 0.69 12.44
CA GLU A 594 -28.69 -0.26 12.36
C GLU A 594 -28.48 -1.52 13.20
N LEU A 595 -27.27 -1.76 13.74
CA LEU A 595 -26.98 -2.92 14.58
C LEU A 595 -27.56 -2.71 15.99
N ALA A 596 -28.51 -3.57 16.39
CA ALA A 596 -29.12 -3.54 17.72
C ALA A 596 -28.21 -4.16 18.81
N LEU A 597 -26.98 -3.66 18.93
CA LEU A 597 -25.99 -4.15 19.89
C LEU A 597 -26.22 -3.51 21.26
N THR A 598 -26.77 -4.26 22.22
CA THR A 598 -26.94 -3.81 23.62
C THR A 598 -26.03 -4.53 24.59
N HIS A 599 -25.55 -5.73 24.24
CA HIS A 599 -24.69 -6.56 25.07
C HIS A 599 -23.49 -7.05 24.28
N VAL A 600 -22.34 -7.13 24.95
CA VAL A 600 -21.09 -7.65 24.39
C VAL A 600 -20.48 -8.69 25.33
N SER A 601 -19.59 -9.53 24.80
CA SER A 601 -18.87 -10.48 25.66
C SER A 601 -17.91 -9.73 26.59
N LYS A 602 -17.65 -10.28 27.78
CA LYS A 602 -16.60 -9.73 28.68
C LYS A 602 -15.26 -9.57 27.98
N ARG A 603 -14.92 -10.51 27.09
CA ARG A 603 -13.67 -10.46 26.34
C ARG A 603 -13.61 -9.29 25.34
N GLU A 604 -14.71 -9.01 24.64
CA GLU A 604 -14.80 -7.83 23.77
C GLU A 604 -14.66 -6.53 24.57
N ALA A 605 -15.25 -6.46 25.76
CA ALA A 605 -15.08 -5.34 26.68
C ALA A 605 -13.61 -5.17 27.12
N GLU A 606 -12.95 -6.24 27.57
CA GLU A 606 -11.51 -6.22 27.94
C GLU A 606 -10.60 -5.79 26.79
N LEU A 607 -10.89 -6.25 25.56
CA LEU A 607 -10.13 -5.87 24.38
C LEU A 607 -10.34 -4.39 24.03
N TYR A 608 -11.57 -3.90 24.16
CA TYR A 608 -11.85 -2.47 24.02
C TYR A 608 -11.10 -1.65 25.07
N ASP A 609 -11.15 -2.04 26.35
CA ASP A 609 -10.44 -1.35 27.43
C ASP A 609 -8.92 -1.31 27.16
N THR A 610 -8.35 -2.43 26.72
CA THR A 610 -6.92 -2.50 26.36
C THR A 610 -6.58 -1.54 25.22
N TRP A 611 -7.44 -1.47 24.20
CA TRP A 611 -7.28 -0.55 23.08
C TRP A 611 -7.43 0.91 23.53
N ARG A 612 -8.47 1.24 24.31
CA ARG A 612 -8.74 2.58 24.85
C ARG A 612 -7.56 3.06 25.71
N ASP A 613 -7.06 2.22 26.61
CA ASP A 613 -5.91 2.55 27.45
C ASP A 613 -4.64 2.76 26.60
N GLY A 614 -4.49 2.01 25.51
CA GLY A 614 -3.41 2.22 24.52
C GLY A 614 -3.58 3.53 23.75
N PHE A 615 -4.81 3.87 23.38
CA PHE A 615 -5.18 5.11 22.72
C PHE A 615 -4.85 6.30 23.63
N GLU A 616 -5.43 6.37 24.83
CA GLU A 616 -5.26 7.51 25.75
C GLU A 616 -3.81 7.69 26.25
N ARG A 617 -3.00 6.62 26.31
CA ARG A 617 -1.56 6.73 26.61
C ARG A 617 -0.78 7.47 25.52
N ASN A 618 -1.18 7.32 24.27
CA ASN A 618 -0.54 7.96 23.13
C ASN A 618 -1.15 9.34 22.82
N TRP A 619 -2.41 9.54 23.21
CA TRP A 619 -3.23 10.72 22.93
C TRP A 619 -3.78 11.31 24.23
N SER A 620 -3.02 12.20 24.85
CA SER A 620 -3.37 12.71 26.19
C SER A 620 -4.24 13.96 26.19
N ASN A 621 -4.36 14.71 25.08
CA ASN A 621 -4.89 16.07 25.12
C ASN A 621 -6.24 16.25 24.39
N PHE A 622 -6.33 15.99 23.07
CA PHE A 622 -7.54 16.25 22.25
C PHE A 622 -7.65 15.26 21.08
N PHE A 623 -8.83 15.17 20.44
CA PHE A 623 -8.94 14.63 19.08
C PHE A 623 -8.59 15.72 18.05
N ASP A 624 -8.44 15.31 16.79
CA ASP A 624 -8.01 16.13 15.66
C ASP A 624 -9.20 16.40 14.69
N PRO A 625 -10.11 17.34 14.97
CA PRO A 625 -11.13 17.77 14.02
C PRO A 625 -10.54 18.22 12.69
N ILE A 626 -11.22 17.84 11.61
CA ILE A 626 -10.76 18.08 10.24
C ILE A 626 -11.76 19.00 9.54
N GLY A 627 -11.25 20.04 8.89
CA GLY A 627 -11.99 20.82 7.90
C GLY A 627 -11.22 20.86 6.59
N ALA A 628 -11.88 20.66 5.46
CA ALA A 628 -11.24 20.73 4.15
C ALA A 628 -12.11 21.42 3.11
N SER A 629 -11.47 22.15 2.20
CA SER A 629 -12.09 22.74 1.01
C SER A 629 -11.52 22.08 -0.23
N VAL A 630 -12.40 21.75 -1.18
CA VAL A 630 -12.04 21.29 -2.52
C VAL A 630 -12.48 22.34 -3.52
N ARG A 631 -11.57 22.73 -4.42
CA ARG A 631 -11.83 23.64 -5.53
C ARG A 631 -11.41 23.00 -6.84
N GLN A 632 -12.24 23.11 -7.86
CA GLN A 632 -12.01 22.44 -9.14
C GLN A 632 -12.39 23.34 -10.32
N THR A 633 -11.42 23.54 -11.20
CA THR A 633 -11.58 24.20 -12.50
C THR A 633 -11.36 23.19 -13.64
N GLU A 634 -11.40 23.63 -14.89
CA GLU A 634 -11.02 22.77 -16.02
C GLU A 634 -9.53 22.39 -15.98
N SER A 635 -8.67 23.28 -15.47
CA SER A 635 -7.21 23.15 -15.49
C SER A 635 -6.59 22.81 -14.13
N SER A 636 -7.37 22.75 -13.04
CA SER A 636 -6.82 22.46 -11.72
C SER A 636 -7.79 21.80 -10.74
N LEU A 637 -7.23 21.01 -9.84
CA LEU A 637 -7.88 20.50 -8.63
C LEU A 637 -7.06 20.92 -7.41
N ALA A 638 -7.66 21.68 -6.50
CA ALA A 638 -7.00 22.14 -5.28
C ALA A 638 -7.74 21.64 -4.03
N VAL A 639 -6.98 21.18 -3.05
CA VAL A 639 -7.46 20.75 -1.73
C VAL A 639 -6.74 21.57 -0.66
N ASP A 640 -7.48 22.10 0.30
CA ASP A 640 -6.96 22.80 1.46
C ASP A 640 -7.57 22.18 2.71
N LEU A 641 -6.77 21.51 3.50
CA LEU A 641 -7.14 20.74 4.67
C LEU A 641 -6.52 21.35 5.92
N SER A 642 -7.30 21.46 6.99
CA SER A 642 -6.85 21.90 8.30
C SER A 642 -7.20 20.85 9.35
N VAL A 643 -6.24 20.57 10.23
CA VAL A 643 -6.35 19.70 11.40
C VAL A 643 -6.00 20.53 12.62
N ILE A 644 -6.96 20.74 13.52
CA ILE A 644 -6.79 21.63 14.67
C ILE A 644 -7.50 21.05 15.91
N PRO A 645 -6.77 20.83 17.04
CA PRO A 645 -5.30 20.84 17.14
C PRO A 645 -4.69 19.66 16.36
N LEU A 646 -3.37 19.63 16.25
CA LEU A 646 -2.55 18.53 15.75
C LEU A 646 -1.97 17.81 16.96
N ILE A 647 -2.21 16.51 17.11
CA ILE A 647 -1.65 15.76 18.25
C ILE A 647 -0.12 15.73 18.19
N LEU A 648 0.47 16.02 19.36
CA LEU A 648 1.90 15.96 19.69
C LEU A 648 2.61 14.64 19.36
N GLY A 649 1.92 13.54 19.03
CA GLY A 649 2.45 12.20 18.75
C GLY A 649 2.50 11.81 17.27
N SER A 650 2.26 12.76 16.36
CA SER A 650 2.30 12.53 14.92
C SER A 650 3.72 12.36 14.39
N ASP A 651 3.85 11.73 13.22
CA ASP A 651 5.09 11.64 12.44
C ASP A 651 5.64 13.03 12.05
N TYR A 652 4.86 14.10 12.25
CA TYR A 652 5.26 15.48 12.02
C TYR A 652 6.12 16.08 13.12
N ARG A 653 6.26 15.44 14.29
CA ARG A 653 6.98 16.03 15.44
C ARG A 653 8.40 16.46 15.08
N ASP A 654 9.15 15.60 14.41
CA ASP A 654 10.54 15.87 14.05
C ASP A 654 10.59 17.07 13.08
N MET A 655 9.69 17.12 12.10
CA MET A 655 9.58 18.25 11.18
C MET A 655 9.16 19.55 11.87
N ILE A 656 8.27 19.49 12.87
CA ILE A 656 7.89 20.66 13.69
C ILE A 656 9.09 21.17 14.51
N GLN A 657 9.95 20.27 15.01
CA GLN A 657 11.16 20.65 15.73
C GLN A 657 12.20 21.32 14.83
N VAL A 658 12.37 20.81 13.59
CA VAL A 658 13.24 21.41 12.58
C VAL A 658 12.72 22.77 12.14
N VAL A 659 11.43 22.90 11.85
CA VAL A 659 10.81 24.15 11.35
C VAL A 659 10.68 25.21 12.47
N GLY A 660 10.37 24.77 13.69
CA GLY A 660 10.09 25.64 14.83
C GLY A 660 8.96 26.64 14.54
N ALA A 661 9.20 27.91 14.87
CA ALA A 661 8.27 29.01 14.62
C ALA A 661 8.56 29.78 13.32
N GLN A 662 9.43 29.25 12.45
CA GLN A 662 9.81 29.91 11.20
C GLN A 662 8.80 29.65 10.09
N SER A 663 8.80 30.54 9.10
CA SER A 663 7.97 30.46 7.90
C SER A 663 8.82 30.83 6.69
N LEU A 664 8.57 30.18 5.55
CA LEU A 664 9.09 30.55 4.25
C LEU A 664 8.49 31.91 3.85
N GLU A 665 9.33 32.88 3.50
CA GLU A 665 8.91 34.22 3.09
C GLU A 665 9.49 34.63 1.73
N GLY A 666 8.79 35.51 1.00
CA GLY A 666 9.34 36.14 -0.20
C GLY A 666 9.85 35.17 -1.27
N ARG A 667 11.17 35.06 -1.41
CA ARG A 667 11.89 34.17 -2.35
C ARG A 667 12.65 33.03 -1.67
N ASP A 668 12.38 32.75 -0.40
CA ASP A 668 13.05 31.66 0.31
C ASP A 668 12.85 30.34 -0.44
N GLY A 669 13.89 29.52 -0.54
CA GLY A 669 13.87 28.30 -1.37
C GLY A 669 14.00 28.52 -2.88
N ASP A 670 14.14 29.77 -3.36
CA ASP A 670 14.25 30.15 -4.78
C ASP A 670 13.12 29.58 -5.67
N PRO A 671 11.84 29.89 -5.43
CA PRO A 671 10.75 29.44 -6.30
C PRO A 671 10.92 29.96 -7.74
N HIS A 672 10.95 29.04 -8.71
CA HIS A 672 11.15 29.38 -10.12
C HIS A 672 10.48 28.37 -11.07
N GLU A 673 10.27 28.79 -12.32
CA GLU A 673 9.84 27.89 -13.40
C GLU A 673 11.04 27.11 -13.94
N GLY A 674 10.85 25.83 -14.28
CA GLY A 674 11.90 24.95 -14.83
C GLY A 674 12.38 23.85 -13.88
N ALA A 675 12.12 23.99 -12.57
CA ALA A 675 12.37 22.92 -11.61
C ALA A 675 11.41 21.74 -11.86
N VAL A 676 11.94 20.56 -12.15
CA VAL A 676 11.17 19.32 -12.31
C VAL A 676 10.77 18.75 -10.96
N VAL A 677 11.62 18.92 -9.95
CA VAL A 677 11.33 18.61 -8.55
C VAL A 677 11.95 19.66 -7.65
N HIS A 678 11.20 20.15 -6.66
CA HIS A 678 11.63 21.22 -5.77
C HIS A 678 11.06 20.98 -4.38
N PHE A 679 11.95 20.71 -3.43
CA PHE A 679 11.62 20.63 -2.02
C PHE A 679 12.24 21.81 -1.26
N THR A 680 11.47 22.42 -0.37
CA THR A 680 11.98 23.45 0.53
C THR A 680 11.29 23.39 1.88
N SER A 681 12.02 23.76 2.93
CA SER A 681 11.52 23.80 4.30
C SER A 681 12.08 25.02 5.00
N ALA A 682 11.22 25.65 5.82
CA ALA A 682 11.67 26.53 6.87
C ALA A 682 12.52 25.73 7.88
N LEU A 683 13.37 26.44 8.60
CA LEU A 683 14.38 25.89 9.49
C LEU A 683 14.52 26.83 10.69
N ASP A 684 14.39 26.33 11.92
CA ASP A 684 14.71 27.11 13.11
C ASP A 684 16.20 26.95 13.48
N PRO A 685 17.07 27.91 13.13
CA PRO A 685 18.49 27.80 13.46
C PRO A 685 18.75 27.84 14.96
N GLU A 686 17.80 28.32 15.77
CA GLU A 686 17.89 28.36 17.23
C GLU A 686 17.20 27.15 17.90
N GLY A 687 16.60 26.25 17.10
CA GLY A 687 15.99 25.00 17.54
C GLY A 687 17.01 24.04 18.17
N GLU A 688 16.55 23.19 19.09
CA GLU A 688 17.41 22.30 19.88
C GLU A 688 18.23 21.34 18.99
N GLU A 689 17.61 20.75 17.97
CA GLU A 689 18.25 19.82 17.03
C GLU A 689 19.39 20.48 16.24
N ILE A 690 19.15 21.69 15.71
CA ILE A 690 20.15 22.42 14.92
C ILE A 690 21.30 22.92 15.81
N GLN A 691 20.99 23.34 17.03
CA GLN A 691 22.00 23.74 18.01
C GLN A 691 22.84 22.55 18.50
N GLU A 692 22.25 21.37 18.69
CA GLU A 692 22.96 20.13 19.00
C GLU A 692 23.88 19.71 17.85
N ALA A 693 23.35 19.62 16.63
CA ALA A 693 24.14 19.33 15.43
C ALA A 693 25.32 20.30 15.27
N GLY A 694 25.07 21.60 15.47
CA GLY A 694 26.11 22.63 15.38
C GLY A 694 27.21 22.50 16.44
N ARG A 695 26.87 22.08 17.67
CA ARG A 695 27.85 21.81 18.73
C ARG A 695 28.63 20.52 18.48
N ASP A 696 27.98 19.49 17.97
CA ASP A 696 28.60 18.22 17.63
C ASP A 696 29.61 18.41 16.49
N LEU A 697 29.23 19.09 15.40
CA LEU A 697 30.14 19.45 14.32
C LEU A 697 31.34 20.26 14.83
N SER A 698 31.11 21.20 15.74
CA SER A 698 32.19 21.96 16.41
C SER A 698 33.16 21.08 17.21
N GLY A 699 32.70 19.93 17.71
CA GLY A 699 33.54 18.96 18.41
C GLY A 699 34.43 18.13 17.49
N PHE A 700 34.08 17.99 16.22
CA PHE A 700 34.83 17.21 15.22
C PHE A 700 35.93 18.00 14.52
N VAL A 701 35.74 19.31 14.33
CA VAL A 701 36.66 20.15 13.52
C VAL A 701 37.15 21.35 14.32
N ASP A 702 38.46 21.36 14.56
CA ASP A 702 39.14 22.50 15.16
C ASP A 702 38.98 23.76 14.29
N GLY A 703 38.38 24.82 14.85
CA GLY A 703 38.24 26.11 14.19
C GLY A 703 36.81 26.60 13.95
N PHE A 704 35.79 25.73 14.13
CA PHE A 704 34.38 26.12 13.99
C PHE A 704 33.81 26.98 15.14
N GLY A 705 34.58 27.18 16.21
CA GLY A 705 34.09 27.89 17.40
C GLY A 705 33.05 27.06 18.17
N PRO A 706 32.22 27.69 19.03
CA PRO A 706 31.31 26.96 19.93
C PRO A 706 30.07 26.37 19.24
N ASN A 707 29.72 26.85 18.03
CA ASN A 707 28.65 26.29 17.21
C ASN A 707 28.97 26.53 15.71
N ALA A 708 29.24 25.44 14.99
CA ALA A 708 29.64 25.42 13.58
C ALA A 708 28.56 25.94 12.63
N LEU A 709 27.29 25.81 13.01
CA LEU A 709 26.11 26.13 12.20
C LEU A 709 25.48 27.48 12.56
N SER A 710 26.14 28.29 13.40
CA SER A 710 25.65 29.60 13.84
C SER A 710 25.42 30.64 12.73
N TRP A 711 25.78 30.32 11.49
CA TRP A 711 25.61 31.13 10.30
C TRP A 711 24.30 30.88 9.54
N LEU A 712 23.64 29.73 9.79
CA LEU A 712 22.42 29.31 9.10
C LEU A 712 21.31 30.36 9.19
N GLY A 713 20.59 30.50 8.08
CA GLY A 713 19.32 31.21 8.01
C GLY A 713 18.14 30.32 8.41
N ASP A 714 16.96 30.74 7.97
CA ASP A 714 15.65 30.24 8.37
C ASP A 714 15.00 29.30 7.33
N TRP A 715 15.74 28.86 6.31
CA TRP A 715 15.26 27.92 5.31
C TRP A 715 16.38 27.12 4.63
N TRP A 716 16.00 26.01 4.01
CA TRP A 716 16.82 25.26 3.07
C TRP A 716 15.98 24.72 1.92
N SER A 717 16.62 24.36 0.82
CA SER A 717 15.98 23.81 -0.36
C SER A 717 16.88 22.85 -1.12
N ILE A 718 16.26 21.87 -1.77
CA ILE A 718 16.87 21.03 -2.80
C ILE A 718 15.94 21.03 -4.01
N HIS A 719 16.49 21.23 -5.19
CA HIS A 719 15.75 21.13 -6.44
C HIS A 719 16.58 20.46 -7.53
N ALA A 720 15.89 19.91 -8.52
CA ALA A 720 16.48 19.47 -9.78
C ALA A 720 15.75 20.14 -10.94
N ASP A 721 16.52 20.78 -11.81
CA ASP A 721 16.01 21.46 -13.01
C ASP A 721 15.87 20.48 -14.18
N ASP A 722 15.07 20.86 -15.18
CA ASP A 722 14.91 20.07 -16.40
C ASP A 722 16.23 19.94 -17.18
N SER A 723 16.54 18.74 -17.68
CA SER A 723 17.78 18.47 -18.42
C SER A 723 17.61 17.35 -19.43
N GLU A 724 18.45 17.34 -20.47
CA GLU A 724 18.46 16.26 -21.48
C GLU A 724 18.74 14.88 -20.85
N LEU A 725 19.56 14.83 -19.79
CA LEU A 725 19.81 13.61 -19.02
C LEU A 725 18.51 13.01 -18.47
N LEU A 726 17.60 13.85 -17.95
CA LEU A 726 16.33 13.36 -17.42
C LEU A 726 15.49 12.70 -18.51
N ASP A 727 15.44 13.29 -19.71
CA ASP A 727 14.72 12.72 -20.83
C ASP A 727 15.34 11.38 -21.28
N GLU A 728 16.67 11.26 -21.32
CA GLU A 728 17.35 9.99 -21.61
C GLU A 728 17.04 8.89 -20.58
N LEU A 729 17.02 9.23 -19.29
CA LEU A 729 16.67 8.30 -18.21
C LEU A 729 15.22 7.80 -18.33
N LEU A 730 14.29 8.69 -18.74
CA LEU A 730 12.88 8.35 -18.92
C LEU A 730 12.61 7.45 -20.13
N GLU A 731 13.50 7.48 -21.12
CA GLU A 731 13.42 6.66 -22.34
C GLU A 731 14.17 5.33 -22.23
N ALA A 732 14.98 5.13 -21.19
CA ALA A 732 15.74 3.90 -20.99
C ALA A 732 14.83 2.67 -20.79
N GLU A 733 15.08 1.61 -21.56
CA GLU A 733 14.38 0.33 -21.41
C GLU A 733 14.78 -0.39 -20.11
N ASP A 734 16.05 -0.25 -19.69
CA ASP A 734 16.58 -0.75 -18.43
C ASP A 734 17.08 0.42 -17.56
N LEU A 735 16.39 0.66 -16.43
CA LEU A 735 16.73 1.74 -15.51
C LEU A 735 17.97 1.40 -14.66
N ASN A 736 18.40 0.14 -14.57
CA ASN A 736 19.66 -0.20 -13.89
C ASN A 736 20.85 0.23 -14.74
N ASP A 737 20.80 0.05 -16.06
CA ASP A 737 21.81 0.58 -16.98
C ASP A 737 21.84 2.11 -16.94
N ALA A 738 20.67 2.73 -16.79
CA ALA A 738 20.51 4.17 -16.60
C ALA A 738 21.11 4.64 -15.25
N TRP A 739 20.94 3.85 -14.18
CA TRP A 739 21.52 4.10 -12.87
C TRP A 739 23.05 3.93 -12.85
N ASP A 740 23.58 2.88 -13.48
CA ASP A 740 25.02 2.68 -13.63
C ASP A 740 25.68 3.85 -14.38
N THR A 741 24.94 4.45 -15.32
CA THR A 741 25.36 5.67 -16.03
C THR A 741 25.30 6.90 -15.11
N LEU A 742 24.24 7.05 -14.30
CA LEU A 742 24.10 8.11 -13.29
C LEU A 742 25.17 8.06 -12.19
N GLU A 743 25.49 6.86 -11.69
CA GLU A 743 26.53 6.66 -10.67
C GLU A 743 27.92 7.03 -11.21
N ALA A 744 28.15 6.79 -12.51
CA ALA A 744 29.37 7.20 -13.19
C ALA A 744 29.47 8.73 -13.39
N ASP A 745 28.34 9.39 -13.67
CA ASP A 745 28.29 10.79 -14.14
C ASP A 745 27.40 11.68 -13.25
N LEU A 746 27.63 11.67 -11.93
CA LEU A 746 26.89 12.49 -10.95
C LEU A 746 26.94 14.01 -11.22
N ASP A 747 27.92 14.49 -12.00
CA ASP A 747 28.05 15.89 -12.42
C ASP A 747 27.03 16.29 -13.52
N LEU A 748 26.38 15.33 -14.18
CA LEU A 748 25.30 15.58 -15.13
C LEU A 748 23.96 15.87 -14.44
N LEU A 749 23.81 15.49 -13.17
CA LEU A 749 22.58 15.74 -12.42
C LEU A 749 22.39 17.24 -12.13
N PRO A 750 21.30 17.87 -12.61
CA PRO A 750 21.03 19.30 -12.42
C PRO A 750 20.50 19.62 -11.01
N VAL A 751 21.08 19.00 -9.98
CA VAL A 751 20.63 19.12 -8.58
C VAL A 751 21.34 20.28 -7.90
N VAL A 752 20.58 21.14 -7.26
CA VAL A 752 21.08 22.26 -6.46
C VAL A 752 20.58 22.12 -5.03
N PHE A 753 21.49 22.22 -4.08
CA PHE A 753 21.19 22.40 -2.66
C PHE A 753 21.44 23.86 -2.28
N GLU A 754 20.47 24.47 -1.63
CA GLU A 754 20.53 25.84 -1.14
C GLU A 754 20.17 25.92 0.33
N VAL A 755 20.83 26.83 1.05
CA VAL A 755 20.52 27.10 2.44
C VAL A 755 20.64 28.59 2.74
N GLY A 756 19.67 29.10 3.50
CA GLY A 756 19.63 30.49 3.93
C GLY A 756 20.86 30.87 4.75
N VAL A 757 21.29 32.13 4.65
CA VAL A 757 22.46 32.67 5.36
C VAL A 757 22.07 33.90 6.16
N ALA A 758 22.01 33.76 7.50
CA ALA A 758 21.77 34.89 8.40
C ALA A 758 23.05 35.69 8.71
N LYS A 759 24.21 35.02 8.78
CA LYS A 759 25.49 35.64 9.18
C LYS A 759 26.61 35.33 8.17
N PRO A 760 26.75 36.12 7.08
CA PRO A 760 27.72 35.85 6.01
C PRO A 760 29.19 35.75 6.47
N LEU A 761 29.59 36.55 7.47
CA LEU A 761 30.95 36.49 8.01
C LEU A 761 31.24 35.18 8.76
N ALA A 762 30.23 34.64 9.47
CA ALA A 762 30.35 33.35 10.15
C ALA A 762 30.43 32.20 9.14
N LEU A 763 29.65 32.25 8.05
CA LEU A 763 29.76 31.32 6.93
C LEU A 763 31.16 31.35 6.30
N ALA A 764 31.74 32.54 6.07
CA ALA A 764 33.10 32.63 5.54
C ALA A 764 34.14 31.97 6.47
N GLY A 765 33.96 32.09 7.80
CA GLY A 765 34.76 31.38 8.79
C GLY A 765 34.58 29.85 8.71
N PHE A 766 33.33 29.39 8.59
CA PHE A 766 32.99 27.98 8.42
C PHE A 766 33.64 27.38 7.16
N LEU A 767 33.49 28.01 5.99
CA LEU A 767 34.10 27.54 4.74
C LEU A 767 35.63 27.54 4.81
N THR A 768 36.23 28.53 5.49
CA THR A 768 37.68 28.60 5.70
C THR A 768 38.17 27.42 6.56
N ALA A 769 37.43 27.07 7.61
CA ALA A 769 37.76 25.95 8.48
C ALA A 769 37.61 24.60 7.75
N ILE A 770 36.56 24.41 6.93
CA ILE A 770 36.43 23.22 6.06
C ILE A 770 37.62 23.10 5.12
N ARG A 771 37.99 24.20 4.45
CA ARG A 771 39.16 24.21 3.55
C ARG A 771 40.44 23.82 4.28
N ALA A 772 40.67 24.40 5.45
CA ALA A 772 41.85 24.11 6.27
C ALA A 772 41.87 22.65 6.73
N MET A 773 40.72 22.10 7.12
CA MET A 773 40.57 20.69 7.48
C MET A 773 40.92 19.78 6.30
N ALA A 774 40.32 20.02 5.12
CA ALA A 774 40.57 19.22 3.92
C ALA A 774 42.06 19.22 3.55
N GLU A 775 42.70 20.40 3.55
CA GLU A 775 44.14 20.53 3.26
C GLU A 775 45.01 19.83 4.31
N SER A 776 44.58 19.81 5.58
CA SER A 776 45.34 19.14 6.64
C SER A 776 45.20 17.60 6.60
N SER A 777 44.03 17.10 6.24
CA SER A 777 43.70 15.68 6.20
C SER A 777 44.19 15.00 4.92
N ALA A 778 44.14 15.72 3.79
CA ALA A 778 44.51 15.21 2.47
C ALA A 778 45.37 16.24 1.69
N PRO A 779 46.60 16.56 2.15
CA PRO A 779 47.41 17.63 1.57
C PRO A 779 47.71 17.39 0.08
N GLY A 780 47.39 18.37 -0.76
CA GLY A 780 47.60 18.30 -2.21
C GLY A 780 46.71 17.30 -2.97
N LEU A 781 45.76 16.63 -2.30
CA LEU A 781 44.81 15.70 -2.91
C LEU A 781 43.47 16.35 -3.29
N VAL A 782 43.22 17.57 -2.84
CA VAL A 782 42.00 18.34 -3.15
C VAL A 782 42.40 19.68 -3.77
N ASP A 783 41.88 19.97 -4.96
CA ASP A 783 42.02 21.26 -5.62
C ASP A 783 40.83 22.17 -5.25
N TRP A 784 41.15 23.36 -4.74
CA TRP A 784 40.18 24.42 -4.44
C TRP A 784 40.46 25.61 -5.37
N HIS A 785 39.75 25.65 -6.48
CA HIS A 785 39.92 26.65 -7.53
C HIS A 785 38.75 27.64 -7.54
N THR A 786 39.03 28.95 -7.55
CA THR A 786 38.01 29.98 -7.77
C THR A 786 37.90 30.27 -9.26
N ASP A 787 36.73 29.96 -9.82
CA ASP A 787 36.42 30.22 -11.23
C ASP A 787 35.40 31.37 -11.33
N GLN A 788 35.15 31.85 -12.56
CA GLN A 788 34.22 32.93 -12.83
C GLN A 788 33.26 32.57 -13.97
N THR A 789 32.02 33.01 -13.81
CA THR A 789 31.04 33.09 -14.90
C THR A 789 31.53 34.03 -16.00
N ALA A 790 30.94 33.95 -17.19
CA ALA A 790 31.31 34.81 -18.32
C ALA A 790 31.17 36.31 -18.02
N ASP A 791 30.29 36.67 -17.09
CA ASP A 791 30.04 38.04 -16.62
C ASP A 791 30.81 38.40 -15.31
N GLY A 792 31.70 37.54 -14.84
CA GLY A 792 32.69 37.84 -13.79
C GLY A 792 32.22 37.58 -12.36
N ARG A 793 31.08 36.90 -12.12
CA ARG A 793 30.68 36.43 -10.79
C ARG A 793 31.48 35.18 -10.43
N ALA A 794 32.03 35.16 -9.22
CA ALA A 794 32.89 34.08 -8.75
C ALA A 794 32.10 32.90 -8.17
N PHE A 795 32.63 31.70 -8.37
CA PHE A 795 32.22 30.47 -7.69
C PHE A 795 33.46 29.63 -7.41
N VAL A 796 33.35 28.64 -6.54
CA VAL A 796 34.47 27.76 -6.16
C VAL A 796 34.20 26.36 -6.67
N ARG A 797 35.20 25.76 -7.32
CA ARG A 797 35.26 24.35 -7.70
C ARG A 797 36.15 23.61 -6.70
N VAL A 798 35.64 22.52 -6.17
CA VAL A 798 36.34 21.59 -5.27
C VAL A 798 36.40 20.24 -5.96
N ALA A 799 37.59 19.78 -6.34
CA ALA A 799 37.79 18.52 -7.05
C ALA A 799 38.95 17.72 -6.44
N SER A 800 38.98 16.41 -6.64
CA SER A 800 40.12 15.58 -6.27
C SER A 800 41.23 15.73 -7.32
N THR A 801 42.49 15.90 -6.89
CA THR A 801 43.65 15.90 -7.82
C THR A 801 44.12 14.49 -8.17
N ALA A 802 43.60 13.47 -7.48
CA ALA A 802 43.88 12.05 -7.76
C ALA A 802 42.98 11.48 -8.87
N LEU A 803 41.90 12.20 -9.17
CA LEU A 803 40.97 11.94 -10.25
C LEU A 803 41.36 12.84 -11.45
N SER A 804 41.06 12.44 -12.68
CA SER A 804 41.28 13.26 -13.87
C SER A 804 40.45 14.56 -13.80
N ASP A 805 40.85 15.62 -14.52
CA ASP A 805 40.19 16.95 -14.42
C ASP A 805 38.67 16.91 -14.75
N ASP A 806 38.19 15.84 -15.41
CA ASP A 806 36.80 15.60 -15.80
C ASP A 806 36.03 14.68 -14.84
N GLU A 807 36.64 14.20 -13.74
CA GLU A 807 35.98 13.30 -12.76
C GLU A 807 35.45 14.11 -11.56
N LEU A 808 34.12 14.13 -11.37
CA LEU A 808 33.31 14.61 -10.23
C LEU A 808 33.88 15.80 -9.42
N ALA A 809 33.26 16.98 -9.59
CA ALA A 809 33.60 18.19 -8.81
C ALA A 809 32.39 18.76 -8.07
N LEU A 810 32.62 19.30 -6.88
CA LEU A 810 31.64 20.06 -6.11
C LEU A 810 31.82 21.56 -6.38
N TYR A 811 30.75 22.22 -6.78
CA TYR A 811 30.70 23.66 -7.00
C TYR A 811 29.92 24.33 -5.87
N TYR A 812 30.40 25.47 -5.38
CA TYR A 812 29.61 26.31 -4.48
C TYR A 812 29.81 27.81 -4.74
N SER A 813 28.79 28.60 -4.41
CA SER A 813 28.87 30.06 -4.37
C SER A 813 28.03 30.62 -3.23
N THR A 814 28.34 31.85 -2.82
CA THR A 814 27.69 32.52 -1.70
C THR A 814 27.08 33.84 -2.17
N THR A 815 25.82 34.04 -1.83
CA THR A 815 25.12 35.32 -1.97
C THR A 815 24.92 35.93 -0.57
N PRO A 816 24.46 37.19 -0.46
CA PRO A 816 24.06 37.74 0.85
C PRO A 816 22.90 37.00 1.52
N ARG A 817 22.15 36.15 0.80
CA ARG A 817 20.97 35.43 1.31
C ARG A 817 21.14 33.91 1.38
N SER A 818 22.02 33.32 0.57
CA SER A 818 22.11 31.87 0.41
C SER A 818 23.53 31.37 0.17
N LEU A 819 23.79 30.15 0.61
CA LEU A 819 24.88 29.29 0.13
C LEU A 819 24.26 28.34 -0.90
N ILE A 820 24.82 28.32 -2.12
CA ILE A 820 24.37 27.49 -3.23
C ILE A 820 25.45 26.43 -3.49
N VAL A 821 25.05 25.17 -3.59
CA VAL A 821 25.94 24.02 -3.76
C VAL A 821 25.38 23.08 -4.83
N SER A 822 26.23 22.60 -5.75
CA SER A 822 25.84 21.62 -6.78
C SER A 822 27.05 20.83 -7.26
N PHE A 823 26.83 19.60 -7.73
CA PHE A 823 27.84 18.85 -8.50
C PHE A 823 27.84 19.22 -10.00
N ASN A 824 26.83 19.97 -10.44
CA ASN A 824 26.70 20.43 -11.81
C ASN A 824 26.99 21.94 -11.92
N ARG A 825 27.98 22.30 -12.74
CA ARG A 825 28.41 23.68 -12.93
C ARG A 825 27.29 24.55 -13.52
N GLU A 826 26.54 24.04 -14.48
CA GLU A 826 25.51 24.78 -15.19
C GLU A 826 24.32 25.08 -14.27
N ALA A 827 23.89 24.09 -13.49
CA ALA A 827 22.84 24.25 -12.48
C ALA A 827 23.23 25.28 -11.40
N LEU A 828 24.47 25.25 -10.91
CA LEU A 828 24.96 26.28 -9.99
C LEU A 828 24.92 27.69 -10.61
N VAL A 829 25.34 27.82 -11.87
CA VAL A 829 25.33 29.13 -12.57
C VAL A 829 23.90 29.61 -12.80
N ALA A 830 22.96 28.71 -13.13
CA ALA A 830 21.55 29.04 -13.29
C ALA A 830 20.94 29.55 -11.96
N ALA A 831 21.21 28.89 -10.84
CA ALA A 831 20.79 29.38 -9.52
C ALA A 831 21.41 30.74 -9.18
N LEU A 832 22.69 30.95 -9.50
CA LEU A 832 23.37 32.25 -9.37
C LEU A 832 22.73 33.35 -10.24
N ASP A 833 22.26 33.03 -11.45
CA ASP A 833 21.56 33.96 -12.33
C ASP A 833 20.24 34.43 -11.72
N ARG A 834 19.53 33.55 -11.00
CA ARG A 834 18.27 33.90 -10.31
C ARG A 834 18.52 34.80 -9.10
N TRP A 835 19.54 34.52 -8.29
CA TRP A 835 19.85 35.31 -7.10
C TRP A 835 20.62 36.60 -7.37
N ASN A 836 21.48 36.61 -8.39
CA ASN A 836 22.38 37.70 -8.73
C ASN A 836 22.49 37.82 -10.26
N PRO A 837 21.43 38.33 -10.93
CA PRO A 837 21.36 38.37 -12.39
C PRO A 837 22.51 39.17 -13.01
N PRO A 838 22.97 38.77 -14.20
CA PRO A 838 24.06 39.45 -14.90
C PRO A 838 23.70 40.91 -15.20
N ALA A 839 24.74 41.74 -15.40
CA ALA A 839 24.53 43.12 -15.83
C ALA A 839 23.91 43.15 -17.23
N ASP A 840 23.02 44.12 -17.47
CA ASP A 840 22.43 44.32 -18.78
C ASP A 840 23.46 44.81 -19.82
N GLU A 841 23.01 45.00 -21.07
CA GLU A 841 23.85 45.48 -22.18
C GLU A 841 24.52 46.85 -21.91
N ASN A 842 24.02 47.62 -20.93
CA ASN A 842 24.55 48.92 -20.52
C ASN A 842 25.50 48.82 -19.32
N GLY A 843 25.74 47.62 -18.79
CA GLY A 843 26.54 47.39 -17.58
C GLY A 843 25.81 47.76 -16.29
N GLU A 844 24.50 48.03 -16.36
CA GLU A 844 23.66 48.22 -15.18
C GLU A 844 23.12 46.86 -14.72
N ARG A 845 23.42 46.51 -13.46
CA ARG A 845 22.80 45.31 -12.86
C ARG A 845 21.35 45.63 -12.54
N PRO A 846 20.41 44.69 -12.79
CA PRO A 846 19.06 44.84 -12.29
C PRO A 846 19.10 45.23 -10.80
N ALA A 847 18.16 46.08 -10.37
CA ALA A 847 17.88 46.19 -8.94
C ALA A 847 17.64 44.76 -8.40
N ARG A 848 17.93 44.53 -7.10
CA ARG A 848 17.73 43.21 -6.47
C ARG A 848 16.44 42.56 -7.01
N PRO A 849 16.48 41.26 -7.38
CA PRO A 849 15.29 40.59 -7.88
C PRO A 849 14.11 40.88 -6.96
N ASP A 850 12.93 41.12 -7.54
CA ASP A 850 11.72 41.49 -6.80
C ASP A 850 11.56 40.54 -5.59
N GLU A 851 11.38 41.08 -4.38
CA GLU A 851 11.36 40.25 -3.16
C GLU A 851 10.12 39.34 -3.12
N THR A 852 9.16 39.56 -4.02
CA THR A 852 8.02 38.68 -4.26
C THR A 852 8.39 37.55 -5.22
N ALA A 853 8.21 36.30 -4.79
CA ALA A 853 8.27 35.13 -5.67
C ALA A 853 7.29 35.26 -6.86
N PRO A 854 7.66 34.77 -8.06
CA PRO A 854 6.74 34.68 -9.20
C PRO A 854 5.51 33.83 -8.87
N THR A 855 5.74 32.75 -8.11
CA THR A 855 4.71 31.83 -7.62
C THR A 855 5.02 31.55 -6.16
N PRO A 856 4.21 32.00 -5.20
CA PRO A 856 4.46 31.75 -3.79
C PRO A 856 4.30 30.25 -3.48
N TRP A 857 5.08 29.78 -2.52
CA TRP A 857 4.95 28.41 -2.01
C TRP A 857 3.55 28.13 -1.49
N LEU A 858 3.08 26.92 -1.77
CA LEU A 858 1.78 26.49 -1.28
C LEU A 858 1.79 26.26 0.25
N GLY A 859 2.95 25.92 0.82
CA GLY A 859 3.15 25.77 2.26
C GLY A 859 4.09 26.83 2.80
N GLU A 860 3.79 27.33 4.00
CA GLU A 860 4.62 28.30 4.72
C GLU A 860 5.69 27.61 5.58
N SER A 861 5.49 26.35 5.98
CA SER A 861 6.50 25.59 6.73
C SER A 861 7.34 24.70 5.82
N VAL A 862 6.67 23.95 4.95
CA VAL A 862 7.30 23.03 3.99
C VAL A 862 6.55 23.11 2.68
N ALA A 863 7.27 23.11 1.57
CA ALA A 863 6.69 23.06 0.24
C ALA A 863 7.41 22.04 -0.62
N PHE A 864 6.62 21.34 -1.43
CA PHE A 864 7.10 20.36 -2.38
C PHE A 864 6.36 20.51 -3.70
N GLU A 865 7.08 20.81 -4.77
CA GLU A 865 6.52 20.94 -6.11
C GLU A 865 7.26 20.01 -7.05
N PHE A 866 6.52 19.28 -7.90
CA PHE A 866 7.12 18.37 -8.85
C PHE A 866 6.24 18.15 -10.07
N GLU A 867 6.87 17.85 -11.19
CA GLU A 867 6.19 17.32 -12.37
C GLU A 867 5.95 15.83 -12.19
N PRO A 868 4.86 15.25 -12.69
CA PRO A 868 4.60 13.82 -12.55
C PRO A 868 5.75 12.90 -13.00
N ARG A 869 6.49 13.30 -14.03
CA ARG A 869 7.68 12.57 -14.51
C ARG A 869 8.80 12.49 -13.46
N ALA A 870 8.85 13.41 -12.51
CA ALA A 870 9.82 13.42 -11.41
C ALA A 870 9.65 12.26 -10.43
N LEU A 871 8.48 11.61 -10.37
CA LEU A 871 8.32 10.41 -9.53
C LEU A 871 9.28 9.28 -9.93
N LEU A 872 9.66 9.25 -11.21
CA LEU A 872 10.64 8.31 -11.72
C LEU A 872 12.04 8.65 -11.23
N TYR A 873 12.36 9.94 -11.20
CA TYR A 873 13.61 10.45 -10.62
C TYR A 873 13.72 10.12 -9.13
N LEU A 874 12.65 10.34 -8.35
CA LEU A 874 12.62 10.06 -6.92
C LEU A 874 12.77 8.57 -6.60
N GLY A 875 12.08 7.69 -7.34
CA GLY A 875 12.24 6.24 -7.16
C GLY A 875 13.68 5.78 -7.38
N LEU A 876 14.32 6.29 -8.44
CA LEU A 876 15.73 5.98 -8.73
C LEU A 876 16.68 6.42 -7.61
N MET A 877 16.47 7.62 -7.04
CA MET A 877 17.31 8.12 -5.94
C MET A 877 17.22 7.24 -4.68
N ASP A 878 16.09 6.58 -4.45
CA ASP A 878 15.90 5.63 -3.35
C ASP A 878 16.53 4.24 -3.66
N GLY A 879 17.05 4.04 -4.87
CA GLY A 879 17.64 2.79 -5.33
C GLY A 879 16.61 1.74 -5.78
N ASP A 880 15.34 2.15 -5.92
CA ASP A 880 14.23 1.30 -6.34
C ASP A 880 13.86 1.59 -7.81
N ASP A 881 13.48 0.56 -8.57
CA ASP A 881 12.90 0.78 -9.90
C ASP A 881 11.43 1.21 -9.74
N PRO A 882 11.05 2.46 -10.11
CA PRO A 882 9.70 2.98 -9.93
C PRO A 882 8.63 2.20 -10.73
N ARG A 883 9.04 1.31 -11.63
CA ARG A 883 8.16 0.40 -12.40
C ARG A 883 7.78 -0.85 -11.61
N GLU A 884 8.55 -1.24 -10.60
CA GLU A 884 8.35 -2.51 -9.87
C GLU A 884 7.05 -2.50 -9.08
N LEU A 885 6.75 -1.45 -8.32
CA LEU A 885 5.50 -1.35 -7.56
C LEU A 885 4.24 -1.54 -8.42
N PRO A 886 4.03 -0.79 -9.53
CA PRO A 886 2.87 -1.01 -10.39
C PRO A 886 2.93 -2.34 -11.17
N LEU A 887 4.11 -2.87 -11.47
CA LEU A 887 4.28 -4.19 -12.08
C LEU A 887 3.83 -5.31 -11.12
N GLU A 888 4.28 -5.26 -9.87
CA GLU A 888 3.90 -6.19 -8.81
C GLU A 888 2.39 -6.14 -8.56
N ALA A 889 1.82 -4.94 -8.45
CA ALA A 889 0.37 -4.76 -8.30
C ALA A 889 -0.40 -5.30 -9.51
N SER A 890 0.11 -5.13 -10.73
CA SER A 890 -0.47 -5.72 -11.94
C SER A 890 -0.39 -7.25 -11.93
N PHE A 891 0.74 -7.82 -11.52
CA PHE A 891 0.96 -9.26 -11.46
C PHE A 891 0.17 -9.93 -10.34
N ALA A 892 -0.12 -9.21 -9.27
CA ALA A 892 -0.98 -9.69 -8.20
C ALA A 892 -2.39 -10.07 -8.69
N ASN A 893 -2.89 -9.42 -9.74
CA ASN A 893 -4.20 -9.72 -10.34
C ASN A 893 -4.22 -11.04 -11.14
N LEU A 894 -3.10 -11.45 -11.72
CA LEU A 894 -3.05 -12.55 -12.71
C LEU A 894 -3.50 -13.92 -12.16
N PRO A 895 -3.10 -14.37 -10.95
CA PRO A 895 -3.50 -15.67 -10.42
C PRO A 895 -5.03 -15.83 -10.30
N ALA A 896 -5.74 -14.77 -9.93
CA ALA A 896 -7.21 -14.81 -9.87
C ALA A 896 -7.81 -14.89 -11.27
N LEU A 897 -7.32 -14.08 -12.20
CA LEU A 897 -7.79 -14.06 -13.58
C LEU A 897 -7.52 -15.40 -14.31
N ASP A 898 -6.39 -16.04 -14.04
CA ASP A 898 -6.06 -17.39 -14.52
C ASP A 898 -7.12 -18.41 -14.09
N GLU A 899 -7.55 -18.35 -12.82
CA GLU A 899 -8.61 -19.21 -12.29
C GLU A 899 -9.96 -18.91 -12.95
N TRP A 900 -10.31 -17.65 -13.17
CA TRP A 900 -11.57 -17.30 -13.83
C TRP A 900 -11.59 -17.74 -15.29
N HIS A 901 -10.49 -17.55 -16.02
CA HIS A 901 -10.36 -18.06 -17.38
C HIS A 901 -10.53 -19.58 -17.43
N ARG A 902 -9.92 -20.31 -16.48
CA ARG A 902 -10.00 -21.77 -16.37
C ARG A 902 -11.41 -22.27 -16.05
N LEU A 903 -12.13 -21.59 -15.15
CA LEU A 903 -13.43 -22.03 -14.64
C LEU A 903 -14.63 -21.59 -15.50
N PHE A 904 -14.47 -20.47 -16.19
CA PHE A 904 -15.51 -19.81 -17.00
C PHE A 904 -15.01 -19.54 -18.43
N PRO A 905 -14.67 -20.59 -19.20
CA PRO A 905 -14.11 -20.42 -20.54
C PRO A 905 -15.09 -19.65 -21.45
N GLY A 906 -14.58 -18.65 -22.17
CA GLY A 906 -15.35 -17.80 -23.09
C GLY A 906 -16.01 -16.58 -22.45
N ARG A 907 -15.84 -16.36 -21.15
CA ARG A 907 -16.17 -15.10 -20.47
C ARG A 907 -14.90 -14.29 -20.23
N ASP A 908 -15.02 -12.97 -20.13
CA ASP A 908 -13.91 -12.11 -19.70
C ASP A 908 -13.60 -12.39 -18.21
N PRO A 909 -12.37 -12.82 -17.86
CA PRO A 909 -11.95 -13.03 -16.48
C PRO A 909 -12.13 -11.80 -15.57
N VAL A 910 -11.98 -10.58 -16.10
CA VAL A 910 -12.14 -9.35 -15.31
C VAL A 910 -13.61 -9.14 -14.96
N GLU A 911 -14.53 -9.29 -15.92
CA GLU A 911 -15.97 -9.21 -15.67
C GLU A 911 -16.43 -10.31 -14.70
N VAL A 912 -15.87 -11.51 -14.82
CA VAL A 912 -16.15 -12.60 -13.88
C VAL A 912 -15.69 -12.25 -12.47
N HIS A 913 -14.51 -11.65 -12.31
CA HIS A 913 -14.05 -11.22 -10.99
C HIS A 913 -14.97 -10.14 -10.40
N GLU A 914 -15.35 -9.14 -11.19
CA GLU A 914 -16.25 -8.06 -10.79
C GLU A 914 -17.61 -8.60 -10.35
N GLU A 915 -18.20 -9.54 -11.10
CA GLU A 915 -19.43 -10.23 -10.69
C GLU A 915 -19.25 -11.01 -9.39
N LEU A 916 -18.11 -11.68 -9.22
CA LEU A 916 -17.86 -12.59 -8.12
C LEU A 916 -17.56 -11.89 -6.80
N PHE A 917 -16.85 -10.76 -6.84
CA PHE A 917 -16.30 -10.08 -5.67
C PHE A 917 -16.76 -8.62 -5.53
N GLY A 918 -17.47 -8.06 -6.52
CA GLY A 918 -17.93 -6.66 -6.49
C GLY A 918 -16.84 -5.62 -6.79
N GLU A 919 -15.60 -6.06 -7.03
CA GLU A 919 -14.45 -5.21 -7.34
C GLU A 919 -13.95 -5.49 -8.75
N ARG A 920 -13.59 -4.46 -9.51
CA ARG A 920 -12.96 -4.62 -10.83
C ARG A 920 -11.44 -4.60 -10.71
N LEU A 921 -10.77 -5.61 -11.26
CA LEU A 921 -9.31 -5.61 -11.36
C LEU A 921 -8.88 -4.71 -12.53
N VAL A 922 -8.01 -3.76 -12.26
CA VAL A 922 -7.47 -2.81 -13.24
C VAL A 922 -5.96 -2.93 -13.33
N CYS A 923 -5.38 -2.58 -14.47
CA CYS A 923 -3.92 -2.44 -14.56
C CYS A 923 -3.55 -1.04 -14.05
N PRO A 924 -2.58 -0.88 -13.12
CA PRO A 924 -2.19 0.41 -12.54
C PRO A 924 -1.86 1.48 -13.58
N SER A 925 -1.32 1.05 -14.73
CA SER A 925 -0.91 1.93 -15.82
C SER A 925 -1.93 2.04 -16.94
N GLY A 926 -3.20 1.71 -16.67
CA GLY A 926 -4.32 1.84 -17.63
C GLY A 926 -4.34 0.78 -18.72
N GLY A 927 -3.59 -0.32 -18.56
CA GLY A 927 -3.61 -1.48 -19.45
C GLY A 927 -4.86 -2.36 -19.29
N THR A 928 -4.94 -3.41 -20.10
CA THR A 928 -5.97 -4.45 -20.03
C THR A 928 -5.36 -5.80 -19.73
N TYR A 929 -6.16 -6.75 -19.24
CA TYR A 929 -5.72 -8.13 -19.03
C TYR A 929 -6.21 -9.01 -20.18
N VAL A 930 -5.28 -9.73 -20.81
CA VAL A 930 -5.53 -10.57 -21.98
C VAL A 930 -4.99 -11.98 -21.75
N TRP A 931 -5.60 -12.98 -22.38
CA TRP A 931 -5.11 -14.35 -22.34
C TRP A 931 -3.95 -14.53 -23.32
N ASP A 932 -2.78 -14.88 -22.81
CA ASP A 932 -1.63 -15.33 -23.61
C ASP A 932 -1.73 -16.84 -23.85
N ALA A 933 -2.07 -17.21 -25.08
CA ALA A 933 -2.24 -18.60 -25.49
C ALA A 933 -0.92 -19.38 -25.56
N GLU A 934 0.22 -18.72 -25.75
CA GLU A 934 1.54 -19.36 -25.81
C GLU A 934 2.06 -19.66 -24.40
N ALA A 935 1.91 -18.71 -23.49
CA ALA A 935 2.25 -18.88 -22.09
C ALA A 935 1.21 -19.71 -21.32
N GLY A 936 -0.03 -19.80 -21.82
CA GLY A 936 -1.13 -20.52 -21.20
C GLY A 936 -1.62 -19.88 -19.92
N ARG A 937 -1.61 -18.54 -19.87
CA ARG A 937 -1.99 -17.73 -18.70
C ARG A 937 -2.43 -16.32 -19.09
N MET A 938 -3.01 -15.60 -18.16
CA MET A 938 -3.33 -14.18 -18.27
C MET A 938 -2.05 -13.34 -18.22
N ALA A 939 -2.05 -12.25 -18.99
CA ALA A 939 -0.99 -11.25 -19.06
C ALA A 939 -1.60 -9.84 -19.08
N SER A 940 -0.88 -8.88 -18.52
CA SER A 940 -1.16 -7.46 -18.69
C SER A 940 -0.69 -7.01 -20.07
N SER A 941 -1.47 -6.16 -20.74
CA SER A 941 -1.08 -5.54 -22.02
C SER A 941 0.05 -4.52 -21.87
N VAL A 942 0.43 -4.16 -20.65
CA VAL A 942 1.50 -3.20 -20.34
C VAL A 942 2.70 -3.91 -19.71
N TYR A 943 2.44 -4.80 -18.74
CA TYR A 943 3.49 -5.44 -17.93
C TYR A 943 3.79 -6.89 -18.32
N GLY A 944 3.04 -7.47 -19.26
CA GLY A 944 3.17 -8.88 -19.61
C GLY A 944 2.77 -9.80 -18.44
N HIS A 945 3.56 -10.83 -18.18
CA HIS A 945 3.35 -11.77 -17.07
C HIS A 945 4.69 -12.18 -16.43
N PRO A 946 4.73 -12.77 -15.23
CA PRO A 946 5.98 -13.09 -14.52
C PRO A 946 7.00 -13.98 -15.24
N GLY A 947 6.61 -14.62 -16.35
CA GLY A 947 7.50 -15.47 -17.16
C GLY A 947 8.05 -14.77 -18.40
N ALA A 948 7.53 -13.59 -18.71
CA ALA A 948 7.95 -12.68 -19.76
C ALA A 948 7.51 -11.26 -19.35
N PRO A 949 8.12 -10.69 -18.30
CA PRO A 949 7.76 -9.35 -17.83
C PRO A 949 8.09 -8.32 -18.92
N GLN A 950 7.27 -7.28 -18.98
CA GLN A 950 7.48 -6.12 -19.83
C GLN A 950 7.59 -4.89 -18.94
N HIS A 951 8.56 -4.04 -19.25
CA HIS A 951 8.77 -2.78 -18.54
C HIS A 951 8.35 -1.65 -19.48
N PRO A 952 7.27 -0.91 -19.17
CA PRO A 952 6.90 0.25 -19.97
C PRO A 952 7.98 1.33 -19.87
N ALA A 953 8.13 2.13 -20.93
CA ALA A 953 9.00 3.29 -20.98
C ALA A 953 8.19 4.60 -21.07
N GLY A 954 8.83 5.73 -20.70
CA GLY A 954 8.23 7.06 -20.77
C GLY A 954 6.95 7.22 -19.95
N ALA A 955 6.00 8.00 -20.49
CA ALA A 955 4.75 8.35 -19.79
C ALA A 955 3.85 7.15 -19.44
N GLN A 956 4.08 5.96 -20.02
CA GLN A 956 3.32 4.75 -19.68
C GLN A 956 3.69 4.17 -18.32
N VAL A 957 4.86 4.53 -17.77
CA VAL A 957 5.22 4.17 -16.40
C VAL A 957 4.30 4.85 -15.40
N LEU A 958 3.87 6.07 -15.69
CA LEU A 958 2.98 6.81 -14.82
C LEU A 958 1.54 6.26 -14.91
N PRO A 959 0.83 6.18 -13.77
CA PRO A 959 -0.61 5.98 -13.74
C PRO A 959 -1.33 6.96 -14.67
N PRO A 960 -2.42 6.55 -15.36
CA PRO A 960 -3.16 7.43 -16.28
C PRO A 960 -3.55 8.78 -15.66
N ALA A 961 -3.98 8.76 -14.41
CA ALA A 961 -4.37 9.94 -13.62
C ALA A 961 -3.27 11.00 -13.48
N LEU A 962 -2.00 10.63 -13.66
CA LEU A 962 -0.85 11.52 -13.55
C LEU A 962 -0.31 11.98 -14.91
N ARG A 963 -0.74 11.39 -16.03
CA ARG A 963 -0.18 11.68 -17.37
C ARG A 963 -0.55 13.06 -17.91
N ASP A 964 -1.76 13.51 -17.59
CA ASP A 964 -2.31 14.78 -18.08
C ASP A 964 -1.99 15.95 -17.13
N LEU A 965 -1.30 15.67 -16.02
CA LEU A 965 -0.85 16.69 -15.09
C LEU A 965 0.42 17.38 -15.63
N ALA A 966 0.43 18.70 -15.55
CA ALA A 966 1.59 19.53 -15.76
C ALA A 966 2.46 19.56 -14.50
N ARG A 967 1.85 19.72 -13.33
CA ARG A 967 2.56 19.93 -12.06
C ARG A 967 1.70 19.55 -10.86
N ILE A 968 2.35 19.11 -9.81
CA ILE A 968 1.77 18.83 -8.49
C ILE A 968 2.46 19.75 -7.49
N ARG A 969 1.68 20.46 -6.68
CA ARG A 969 2.17 21.38 -5.65
C ARG A 969 1.59 20.96 -4.32
N LEU A 970 2.44 20.74 -3.33
CA LEU A 970 2.09 20.33 -1.98
C LEU A 970 2.70 21.31 -0.98
N GLY A 971 1.97 21.59 0.09
CA GLY A 971 2.38 22.55 1.10
C GLY A 971 1.88 22.19 2.47
N LEU A 972 2.75 22.28 3.48
CA LEU A 972 2.39 22.16 4.89
C LEU A 972 2.66 23.47 5.60
N THR A 973 1.80 23.81 6.56
CA THR A 973 1.93 25.00 7.41
C THR A 973 1.58 24.61 8.84
N PHE A 974 2.54 24.73 9.74
CA PHE A 974 2.37 24.48 11.17
C PHE A 974 1.92 25.76 11.86
N GLU A 975 0.70 25.74 12.39
CA GLU A 975 0.06 26.89 13.04
C GLU A 975 0.29 26.82 14.56
N THR A 976 1.49 27.18 15.00
CA THR A 976 1.93 27.09 16.41
C THR A 976 1.02 27.83 17.41
N ALA A 977 0.26 28.84 16.96
CA ALA A 977 -0.68 29.57 17.81
C ALA A 977 -1.91 28.75 18.22
N VAL A 978 -2.27 27.74 17.44
CA VAL A 978 -3.44 26.87 17.67
C VAL A 978 -3.07 25.40 17.70
N ASP A 979 -1.77 25.11 17.80
CA ASP A 979 -1.18 23.79 17.64
C ASP A 979 -1.71 23.07 16.38
N GLY A 980 -1.93 23.80 15.27
CA GLY A 980 -2.64 23.28 14.09
C GLY A 980 -1.73 22.85 12.94
N LEU A 981 -2.27 22.06 12.02
CA LEU A 981 -1.67 21.74 10.73
C LEU A 981 -2.61 22.16 9.60
N ARG A 982 -2.09 22.91 8.64
CA ARG A 982 -2.75 23.13 7.34
C ARG A 982 -1.95 22.44 6.25
N ALA A 983 -2.60 21.53 5.53
CA ALA A 983 -2.07 20.86 4.36
C ALA A 983 -2.80 21.35 3.10
N ARG A 984 -2.06 21.82 2.11
CA ARG A 984 -2.58 22.29 0.82
C ARG A 984 -1.99 21.45 -0.30
N GLY A 985 -2.81 21.08 -1.26
CA GLY A 985 -2.41 20.36 -2.47
C GLY A 985 -3.08 20.96 -3.70
N GLU A 986 -2.35 21.07 -4.79
CA GLU A 986 -2.85 21.56 -6.08
C GLU A 986 -2.31 20.69 -7.21
N LEU A 987 -3.23 20.15 -8.01
CA LEU A 987 -2.94 19.41 -9.23
C LEU A 987 -3.23 20.33 -10.41
N LEU A 988 -2.22 20.64 -11.21
CA LEU A 988 -2.31 21.48 -12.39
C LEU A 988 -2.31 20.60 -13.65
N ARG A 989 -3.30 20.77 -14.52
CA ARG A 989 -3.46 20.04 -15.79
C ARG A 989 -2.83 20.82 -16.95
N ARG A 990 -2.45 20.09 -17.99
CA ARG A 990 -1.83 20.64 -19.23
C ARG A 990 -2.82 21.38 -20.12
#